data_AF-A0A6A6CZ16-F1
#
_entry.id   AF-A0A6A6CZ16-F1
#
_cell.length_a   1.000
_cell.length_b   1.000
_cell.length_c   1.000
_cell.angle_alpha   90.00
_cell.angle_beta   90.00
_cell.angle_gamma   90.00
#
_symmetry.space_group_name_H-M   'P 1'
#
loop_
_entity.id
_entity.type
_entity.pdbx_description
1 polymer ?
#
loop_
_entity_poly.entity_id
_entity_poly.type
_entity_poly.pdbx_seq_one_letter_code
_entity_poly.pdbx_strand_id
1 'polypeptide(L)'
;MRVLQWVSLTLFAALATAAGTAEEQQQAAALQLLASMPACGLSCLQTAIAASPCSSTDIACSCSNATITAEVQACVLQSCSIKNQLTTQNTTDTLCQRPVRDRTKAVSYSGVIGLVIALIAYILRMSSKMSCKGCSRLTFSTQLWWDDAVMTFAMALVVPLSILSVDLANLGLGKDIWTLPFENITAILKVYYADEDLYLTALPAIKISMCLTYLRIFDSQRFRWIVYFVIGLNVCYGMAFVLVSVFQCWPISFAWTHWHGETTGRCNNINAQGWASAAFNVILDIIVLGLPMPMLWKMQLNKRKNFLVMLMFGVGGFVTVVSILRLQVLIEFGDASNLTWHYTAVGYWSTVELHAAVVCACMPSIRNIIRRFLPRLMGSTLTNRRDINSTTEYDYVVVGSGPGGGPLASRLAIAGFKVLLIDAGDDQGDAIAQMVPAMQLQSVEYEPQRWDYFVNHYSNLTRQERDSKMVYNQTDGELYTGKNPPNGAEPLGILYPRAGTLGGCAAHNAMITVYPHESDWTNLQTITGDDSWAPDNMRTYFEKLERNEYALEGTEGHGFDGWLQTSLTSLTLVVEDQKLLTLILSAATAMGKGIITSLITTVTGLAHILTDDINSAAATRDQTQDLYQVPIAVNNTASRRSGPRDFILDTANAVNADGSRKYHLDVQLNTLVTKVRFDQSGATPKAVGVEYLQGNSLYAADPRYDAASGSTGYVAVGKEVILSTGAFSTPQLLKLSGVGPQEELKSFGIDVVKDLPGVGENLQDRYETGVVGKNPGEFVITKDCTFGYTSPDPCLQTWQDNDTKESRGVYATNGIAIAITKKSSSASESDDPDLFISGAPANFPGYYPNFAKIGLQDAQHWTWIILKAHARNNAGTVKLRSTNPQDVPQIDFNYFDTGVTTDDADEKDLQAVYEAMEFAREAYQKMIPLDGAFTETWPGANVTGDDLKQFIKDEAWGHHASCTCKIGADDDPMAVLDSNFRVRGVEGLRVVDASVFPKIPGYYIALPIYMVSEKAADVIINGS
;
A
#
# COMPACT_ATOMS: atom_id res chain seq x y z
N MET A 1 -9.80 -76.80 61.56
CA MET A 1 -8.42 -76.99 62.06
C MET A 1 -8.17 -78.50 61.96
N ARG A 2 -7.34 -78.98 61.07
CA ARG A 2 -5.96 -78.55 60.89
C ARG A 2 -5.50 -79.30 59.63
N VAL A 3 -5.21 -78.65 58.49
CA VAL A 3 -5.10 -79.30 57.14
C VAL A 3 -6.47 -79.57 56.47
N LEU A 4 -6.51 -79.53 55.12
CA LEU A 4 -7.61 -79.79 54.16
C LEU A 4 -8.66 -78.68 53.94
N GLN A 5 -8.39 -77.79 52.98
CA GLN A 5 -9.44 -76.99 52.31
C GLN A 5 -8.96 -76.49 50.92
N TRP A 6 -8.95 -77.43 49.98
CA TRP A 6 -9.19 -77.25 48.55
C TRP A 6 -10.00 -78.47 48.11
N VAL A 7 -10.75 -78.35 47.01
CA VAL A 7 -11.63 -79.35 46.35
C VAL A 7 -13.09 -79.30 46.80
N SER A 8 -13.91 -78.60 45.99
CA SER A 8 -15.16 -79.13 45.37
C SER A 8 -15.83 -78.05 44.50
N LEU A 9 -15.16 -77.65 43.43
CA LEU A 9 -15.84 -77.26 42.19
C LEU A 9 -15.99 -78.57 41.40
N THR A 10 -17.20 -79.09 41.21
CA THR A 10 -17.61 -79.92 40.04
C THR A 10 -19.06 -80.39 40.13
N LEU A 11 -19.78 -80.14 39.03
CA LEU A 11 -20.95 -80.83 38.48
C LEU A 11 -22.31 -80.69 39.22
N PHE A 12 -23.25 -79.86 38.72
CA PHE A 12 -24.23 -80.15 37.63
C PHE A 12 -24.94 -81.50 37.84
N ALA A 13 -26.25 -81.64 37.94
CA ALA A 13 -27.38 -80.77 37.60
C ALA A 13 -28.70 -81.43 38.09
N ALA A 14 -29.83 -80.80 37.75
CA ALA A 14 -31.22 -81.29 37.75
C ALA A 14 -32.02 -81.10 39.06
N LEU A 15 -33.28 -80.65 39.07
CA LEU A 15 -34.22 -80.07 38.10
C LEU A 15 -35.48 -79.75 38.94
N ALA A 16 -35.97 -78.51 38.94
CA ALA A 16 -37.37 -78.08 39.22
C ALA A 16 -37.37 -76.58 39.62
N THR A 17 -37.46 -75.63 38.67
CA THR A 17 -38.71 -75.00 38.20
C THR A 17 -39.34 -74.00 39.19
N ALA A 18 -38.95 -72.74 39.04
CA ALA A 18 -39.84 -71.59 38.89
C ALA A 18 -38.99 -70.55 38.11
N ALA A 19 -38.97 -70.50 36.77
CA ALA A 19 -40.11 -70.35 35.87
C ALA A 19 -41.13 -69.34 36.40
N GLY A 20 -40.63 -68.19 36.87
CA GLY A 20 -41.33 -66.97 36.51
C GLY A 20 -41.01 -66.67 35.06
N THR A 21 -42.04 -66.56 34.24
CA THR A 21 -41.94 -66.11 32.85
C THR A 21 -41.18 -64.79 32.80
N ALA A 22 -40.60 -64.42 31.64
CA ALA A 22 -40.08 -63.06 31.45
C ALA A 22 -41.14 -62.00 31.83
N GLU A 23 -42.43 -62.34 31.70
CA GLU A 23 -43.57 -61.57 32.21
C GLU A 23 -43.63 -61.45 33.75
N GLU A 24 -43.30 -62.48 34.54
CA GLU A 24 -43.28 -62.40 36.01
C GLU A 24 -42.12 -61.52 36.53
N GLN A 25 -40.92 -61.61 35.93
CA GLN A 25 -39.82 -60.70 36.25
C GLN A 25 -40.14 -59.25 35.84
N GLN A 26 -40.82 -59.07 34.70
CA GLN A 26 -41.27 -57.76 34.21
C GLN A 26 -42.40 -57.17 35.07
N GLN A 27 -43.32 -58.00 35.58
CA GLN A 27 -44.35 -57.59 36.55
C GLN A 27 -43.75 -57.25 37.93
N ALA A 28 -42.78 -58.02 38.43
CA ALA A 28 -42.10 -57.71 39.69
C ALA A 28 -41.32 -56.39 39.61
N ALA A 29 -40.61 -56.15 38.50
CA ALA A 29 -39.93 -54.88 38.25
C ALA A 29 -40.93 -53.71 38.09
N ALA A 30 -42.05 -53.93 37.39
CA ALA A 30 -43.13 -52.94 37.25
C ALA A 30 -43.76 -52.57 38.60
N LEU A 31 -44.01 -53.55 39.48
CA LEU A 31 -44.51 -53.34 40.84
C LEU A 31 -43.52 -52.54 41.70
N GLN A 32 -42.23 -52.84 41.59
CA GLN A 32 -41.17 -52.12 42.30
C GLN A 32 -41.03 -50.66 41.80
N LEU A 33 -41.26 -50.43 40.50
CA LEU A 33 -41.27 -49.11 39.90
C LEU A 33 -42.53 -48.31 40.25
N LEU A 34 -43.71 -48.94 40.26
CA LEU A 34 -44.95 -48.32 40.73
C LEU A 34 -44.88 -47.95 42.21
N ALA A 35 -44.14 -48.72 43.02
CA ALA A 35 -43.88 -48.40 44.43
C ALA A 35 -42.98 -47.16 44.62
N SER A 36 -42.20 -46.76 43.61
CA SER A 36 -41.43 -45.51 43.64
C SER A 36 -42.21 -44.30 43.09
N MET A 37 -43.43 -44.52 42.58
CA MET A 37 -44.32 -43.44 42.14
C MET A 37 -44.88 -42.65 43.33
N PRO A 38 -44.87 -41.32 43.29
CA PRO A 38 -45.50 -40.49 44.33
C PRO A 38 -47.00 -40.78 44.45
N ALA A 39 -47.55 -40.67 45.68
CA ALA A 39 -48.96 -40.99 45.96
C ALA A 39 -49.96 -40.22 45.08
N CYS A 40 -49.67 -38.94 44.77
CA CYS A 40 -50.51 -38.13 43.89
C CYS A 40 -50.50 -38.65 42.43
N GLY A 41 -49.34 -39.09 41.93
CA GLY A 41 -49.19 -39.66 40.59
C GLY A 41 -49.86 -41.03 40.47
N LEU A 42 -49.73 -41.85 41.52
CA LEU A 42 -50.37 -43.16 41.60
C LEU A 42 -51.91 -43.02 41.61
N SER A 43 -52.45 -42.05 42.35
CA SER A 43 -53.89 -41.76 42.38
C SER A 43 -54.42 -41.29 41.02
N CYS A 44 -53.67 -40.42 40.32
CA CYS A 44 -54.01 -39.97 38.97
C CYS A 44 -53.98 -41.12 37.95
N LEU A 45 -52.95 -41.97 38.01
CA LEU A 45 -52.83 -43.15 37.16
C LEU A 45 -53.97 -44.14 37.39
N GLN A 46 -54.31 -44.43 38.64
CA GLN A 46 -55.43 -45.31 39.00
C GLN A 46 -56.78 -44.77 38.52
N THR A 47 -57.01 -43.45 38.66
CA THR A 47 -58.25 -42.81 38.23
C THR A 47 -58.41 -42.87 36.71
N ALA A 48 -57.35 -42.58 35.96
CA ALA A 48 -57.37 -42.64 34.50
C ALA A 48 -57.52 -44.08 33.98
N ILE A 49 -56.85 -45.07 34.60
CA ILE A 49 -57.03 -46.48 34.25
C ILE A 49 -58.46 -46.95 34.55
N ALA A 50 -59.03 -46.57 35.70
CA ALA A 50 -60.41 -46.90 36.07
C ALA A 50 -61.47 -46.29 35.14
N ALA A 51 -61.16 -45.16 34.50
CA ALA A 51 -61.99 -44.52 33.48
C ALA A 51 -61.78 -45.09 32.06
N SER A 52 -60.85 -46.03 31.89
CA SER A 52 -60.41 -46.56 30.59
C SER A 52 -60.86 -48.01 30.35
N PRO A 53 -60.82 -48.51 29.09
CA PRO A 53 -61.06 -49.91 28.79
C PRO A 53 -59.87 -50.83 29.13
N CYS A 54 -58.73 -50.31 29.63
CA CYS A 54 -57.56 -51.10 29.98
C CYS A 54 -57.69 -51.72 31.38
N SER A 55 -57.25 -52.97 31.55
CA SER A 55 -57.14 -53.60 32.88
C SER A 55 -56.03 -52.95 33.71
N SER A 56 -56.20 -52.90 35.04
CA SER A 56 -55.17 -52.41 35.97
C SER A 56 -53.85 -53.20 35.94
N THR A 57 -53.83 -54.37 35.32
CA THR A 57 -52.63 -55.20 35.13
C THR A 57 -52.09 -55.19 33.69
N ASP A 58 -52.79 -54.54 32.75
CA ASP A 58 -52.38 -54.45 31.35
C ASP A 58 -51.57 -53.17 31.09
N ILE A 59 -50.27 -53.29 31.36
CA ILE A 59 -49.30 -52.21 31.19
C ILE A 59 -49.19 -51.81 29.70
N ALA A 60 -49.28 -52.77 28.78
CA ALA A 60 -49.15 -52.51 27.34
C ALA A 60 -50.34 -51.69 26.80
N CYS A 61 -51.57 -52.01 27.22
CA CYS A 61 -52.77 -51.21 26.90
C CYS A 61 -52.65 -49.81 27.50
N SER A 62 -52.25 -49.70 28.78
CA SER A 62 -52.13 -48.42 29.47
C SER A 62 -51.10 -47.48 28.82
N CYS A 63 -49.97 -48.03 28.35
CA CYS A 63 -48.88 -47.30 27.73
C CYS A 63 -49.11 -46.90 26.26
N SER A 64 -49.95 -47.64 25.54
CA SER A 64 -50.30 -47.39 24.13
C SER A 64 -51.56 -46.53 23.97
N ASN A 65 -52.36 -46.35 25.03
CA ASN A 65 -53.55 -45.54 25.00
C ASN A 65 -53.25 -44.05 25.24
N ALA A 66 -53.36 -43.26 24.18
CA ALA A 66 -53.11 -41.82 24.21
C ALA A 66 -54.08 -41.05 25.13
N THR A 67 -55.31 -41.53 25.29
CA THR A 67 -56.32 -40.89 26.15
C THR A 67 -55.94 -41.03 27.62
N ILE A 68 -55.51 -42.22 28.05
CA ILE A 68 -55.01 -42.46 29.42
C ILE A 68 -53.80 -41.57 29.68
N THR A 69 -52.86 -41.51 28.74
CA THR A 69 -51.67 -40.66 28.86
C THR A 69 -52.04 -39.18 29.06
N ALA A 70 -53.01 -38.66 28.29
CA ALA A 70 -53.46 -37.27 28.40
C ALA A 70 -54.22 -36.98 29.71
N GLU A 71 -55.07 -37.90 30.17
CA GLU A 71 -55.81 -37.76 31.43
C GLU A 71 -54.89 -37.83 32.65
N VAL A 72 -53.91 -38.75 32.65
CA VAL A 72 -52.89 -38.84 33.70
C VAL A 72 -52.07 -37.55 33.74
N GLN A 73 -51.62 -37.05 32.58
CA GLN A 73 -50.88 -35.80 32.50
C GLN A 73 -51.69 -34.61 33.03
N ALA A 74 -52.96 -34.49 32.66
CA ALA A 74 -53.85 -33.43 33.14
C ALA A 74 -54.09 -33.49 34.66
N CYS A 75 -54.33 -34.69 35.20
CA CYS A 75 -54.52 -34.90 36.63
C CYS A 75 -53.24 -34.60 37.43
N VAL A 76 -52.09 -35.08 36.95
CA VAL A 76 -50.78 -34.89 37.59
C VAL A 76 -50.39 -33.40 37.62
N LEU A 77 -50.66 -32.66 36.55
CA LEU A 77 -50.47 -31.20 36.50
C LEU A 77 -51.30 -30.44 37.55
N GLN A 78 -52.52 -30.92 37.85
CA GLN A 78 -53.39 -30.29 38.84
C GLN A 78 -53.11 -30.72 40.29
N SER A 79 -52.68 -31.97 40.49
CA SER A 79 -52.72 -32.61 41.82
C SER A 79 -51.35 -32.89 42.44
N CYS A 80 -50.26 -32.79 41.67
CA CYS A 80 -48.90 -33.08 42.14
C CYS A 80 -48.00 -31.83 42.17
N SER A 81 -47.03 -31.79 43.09
CA SER A 81 -45.90 -30.86 43.01
C SER A 81 -45.00 -31.18 41.81
N ILE A 82 -44.28 -30.20 41.27
CA ILE A 82 -43.50 -30.36 40.02
C ILE A 82 -42.48 -31.51 40.12
N LYS A 83 -41.78 -31.66 41.26
CA LYS A 83 -40.88 -32.81 41.49
C LYS A 83 -41.62 -34.14 41.39
N ASN A 84 -42.81 -34.24 41.99
CA ASN A 84 -43.64 -35.45 41.89
C ASN A 84 -44.18 -35.67 40.48
N GLN A 85 -44.48 -34.61 39.73
CA GLN A 85 -44.87 -34.71 38.31
C GLN A 85 -43.73 -35.32 37.48
N LEU A 86 -42.51 -34.83 37.63
CA LEU A 86 -41.33 -35.35 36.93
C LEU A 86 -41.00 -36.79 37.32
N THR A 87 -41.06 -37.12 38.62
CA THR A 87 -40.87 -38.51 39.08
C THR A 87 -41.95 -39.43 38.50
N THR A 88 -43.21 -39.00 38.47
CA THR A 88 -44.32 -39.77 37.88
C THR A 88 -44.10 -39.97 36.37
N GLN A 89 -43.64 -38.94 35.65
CA GLN A 89 -43.30 -39.03 34.23
C GLN A 89 -42.16 -40.02 33.98
N ASN A 90 -41.07 -39.95 34.75
CA ASN A 90 -39.93 -40.86 34.61
C ASN A 90 -40.31 -42.32 34.90
N THR A 91 -41.06 -42.54 35.98
CA THR A 91 -41.58 -43.86 36.34
C THR A 91 -42.50 -44.40 35.24
N THR A 92 -43.40 -43.57 34.70
CA THR A 92 -44.32 -43.98 33.64
C THR A 92 -43.58 -44.28 32.33
N ASP A 93 -42.65 -43.43 31.89
CA ASP A 93 -41.88 -43.65 30.67
C ASP A 93 -40.98 -44.89 30.77
N THR A 94 -40.39 -45.14 31.95
CA THR A 94 -39.59 -46.34 32.22
C THR A 94 -40.47 -47.60 32.25
N LEU A 95 -41.65 -47.52 32.87
CA LEU A 95 -42.64 -48.61 32.89
C LEU A 95 -43.12 -48.98 31.48
N CYS A 96 -43.34 -47.96 30.64
CA CYS A 96 -43.76 -48.10 29.25
C CYS A 96 -42.62 -48.40 28.27
N GLN A 97 -41.38 -48.63 28.76
CA GLN A 97 -40.19 -48.90 27.96
C GLN A 97 -39.96 -47.86 26.83
N ARG A 98 -40.29 -46.59 27.09
CA ARG A 98 -40.05 -45.52 26.12
C ARG A 98 -38.54 -45.25 26.01
N PRO A 99 -38.01 -44.99 24.79
CA PRO A 99 -36.58 -44.77 24.61
C PRO A 99 -36.13 -43.48 25.31
N VAL A 100 -35.07 -43.57 26.11
CA VAL A 100 -34.41 -42.38 26.68
C VAL A 100 -33.74 -41.62 25.56
N ARG A 101 -34.15 -40.38 25.34
CA ARG A 101 -33.59 -39.53 24.29
C ARG A 101 -32.31 -38.85 24.80
N ASP A 102 -31.26 -38.86 23.99
CA ASP A 102 -29.98 -38.22 24.33
C ASP A 102 -29.37 -37.54 23.10
N ARG A 103 -29.24 -36.21 23.18
CA ARG A 103 -28.54 -35.36 22.20
C ARG A 103 -27.46 -34.47 22.83
N THR A 104 -26.95 -34.86 24.01
CA THR A 104 -25.91 -34.12 24.76
C THR A 104 -24.65 -33.86 23.91
N LYS A 105 -24.28 -34.82 23.06
CA LYS A 105 -23.13 -34.69 22.13
C LYS A 105 -23.26 -33.54 21.14
N ALA A 106 -24.48 -33.17 20.73
CA ALA A 106 -24.67 -32.07 19.79
C ALA A 106 -24.21 -30.73 20.39
N VAL A 107 -24.44 -30.53 21.69
CA VAL A 107 -24.06 -29.32 22.43
C VAL A 107 -22.55 -29.24 22.62
N SER A 108 -21.91 -30.35 23.04
CA SER A 108 -20.46 -30.35 23.27
C SER A 108 -19.67 -30.28 21.97
N TYR A 109 -20.11 -30.96 20.90
CA TYR A 109 -19.44 -30.90 19.60
C TYR A 109 -19.54 -29.52 18.96
N SER A 110 -20.70 -28.85 19.02
CA SER A 110 -20.83 -27.49 18.48
C SER A 110 -19.91 -26.51 19.21
N GLY A 111 -19.83 -26.60 20.54
CA GLY A 111 -18.95 -25.78 21.36
C GLY A 111 -17.47 -25.99 21.06
N VAL A 112 -16.99 -27.24 21.07
CA VAL A 112 -15.56 -27.56 20.90
C VAL A 112 -15.07 -27.32 19.48
N ILE A 113 -15.79 -27.83 18.48
CA ILE A 113 -15.37 -27.72 17.07
C ILE A 113 -15.40 -26.25 16.64
N GLY A 114 -16.48 -25.54 16.98
CA GLY A 114 -16.62 -24.12 16.66
C GLY A 114 -15.57 -23.25 17.35
N LEU A 115 -15.24 -23.53 18.62
CA LEU A 115 -14.18 -22.83 19.34
C LEU A 115 -12.81 -23.00 18.67
N VAL A 116 -12.45 -24.21 18.24
CA VAL A 116 -11.18 -24.46 17.54
C VAL A 116 -11.10 -23.61 16.27
N ILE A 117 -12.18 -23.56 15.48
CA ILE A 117 -12.22 -22.77 14.24
C ILE A 117 -12.11 -21.26 14.56
N ALA A 118 -12.83 -20.78 15.57
CA ALA A 118 -12.79 -19.38 15.99
C ALA A 118 -11.39 -18.97 16.52
N LEU A 119 -10.74 -19.83 17.29
CA LEU A 119 -9.37 -19.61 17.80
C LEU A 119 -8.36 -19.54 16.66
N ILE A 120 -8.45 -20.43 15.66
CA ILE A 120 -7.58 -20.38 14.48
C ILE A 120 -7.75 -19.04 13.75
N ALA A 121 -8.99 -18.60 13.51
CA ALA A 121 -9.27 -17.34 12.85
C ALA A 121 -8.74 -16.12 13.63
N TYR A 122 -8.91 -16.12 14.96
CA TYR A 122 -8.39 -15.09 15.85
C TYR A 122 -6.85 -15.05 15.89
N ILE A 123 -6.19 -16.21 16.02
CA ILE A 123 -4.73 -16.29 16.00
C ILE A 123 -4.20 -15.74 14.68
N LEU A 124 -4.79 -16.14 13.54
CA LEU A 124 -4.42 -15.58 12.24
C LEU A 124 -4.64 -14.07 12.18
N ARG A 125 -5.73 -13.53 12.73
CA ARG A 125 -5.91 -12.07 12.83
C ARG A 125 -4.76 -11.41 13.59
N MET A 126 -4.38 -11.93 14.77
CA MET A 126 -3.32 -11.34 15.59
C MET A 126 -1.92 -11.51 14.97
N SER A 127 -1.62 -12.68 14.42
CA SER A 127 -0.36 -12.96 13.71
C SER A 127 -0.16 -12.07 12.49
N SER A 128 -1.24 -11.58 11.87
CA SER A 128 -1.16 -10.65 10.73
C SER A 128 -0.51 -9.32 11.09
N LYS A 129 -0.45 -9.00 12.40
CA LYS A 129 0.05 -7.74 12.97
C LYS A 129 1.43 -7.88 13.61
N MET A 130 2.05 -9.06 13.51
CA MET A 130 3.39 -9.33 14.01
C MET A 130 4.40 -9.22 12.87
N SER A 131 5.57 -8.62 13.12
CA SER A 131 6.67 -8.57 12.15
C SER A 131 7.92 -9.25 12.72
N CYS A 132 8.52 -10.13 11.92
CA CYS A 132 9.77 -10.81 12.26
C CYS A 132 10.89 -10.15 11.44
N LYS A 133 11.69 -9.29 12.08
CA LYS A 133 12.94 -8.78 11.52
C LYS A 133 14.08 -9.66 12.04
N GLY A 134 14.44 -10.72 11.30
CA GLY A 134 15.49 -11.68 11.69
C GLY A 134 15.08 -12.55 12.91
N CYS A 135 15.12 -13.87 12.78
CA CYS A 135 14.57 -14.84 13.74
C CYS A 135 15.25 -14.90 15.13
N SER A 136 15.28 -13.81 15.91
CA SER A 136 15.65 -13.84 17.33
C SER A 136 14.74 -13.03 18.27
N ARG A 137 13.85 -12.16 17.76
CA ARG A 137 12.83 -11.48 18.59
C ARG A 137 11.55 -11.13 17.81
N LEU A 138 10.39 -11.57 18.31
CA LEU A 138 9.09 -11.09 17.83
C LEU A 138 8.81 -9.69 18.39
N THR A 139 8.58 -8.72 17.51
CA THR A 139 8.09 -7.39 17.88
C THR A 139 6.70 -7.18 17.29
N PHE A 140 5.79 -6.60 18.07
CA PHE A 140 4.52 -6.10 17.55
C PHE A 140 4.82 -4.89 16.66
N SER A 141 4.35 -4.89 15.41
CA SER A 141 4.39 -3.65 14.63
C SER A 141 3.37 -2.67 15.22
N THR A 142 3.58 -1.37 15.06
CA THR A 142 2.78 -0.25 15.58
C THR A 142 1.31 -0.17 15.10
N GLN A 143 0.69 -1.28 14.67
CA GLN A 143 -0.60 -1.34 13.96
C GLN A 143 -1.78 -1.97 14.75
N LEU A 144 -1.65 -2.23 16.05
CA LEU A 144 -2.80 -2.65 16.88
C LEU A 144 -3.77 -1.47 17.03
N TRP A 145 -5.07 -1.72 16.82
CA TRP A 145 -6.10 -0.68 16.93
C TRP A 145 -7.33 -1.17 17.69
N TRP A 146 -8.32 -0.29 17.87
CA TRP A 146 -9.51 -0.57 18.68
C TRP A 146 -10.30 -1.79 18.22
N ASP A 147 -10.30 -2.11 16.92
CA ASP A 147 -10.96 -3.30 16.40
C ASP A 147 -10.37 -4.60 16.97
N ASP A 148 -9.05 -4.67 17.14
CA ASP A 148 -8.34 -5.82 17.68
C ASP A 148 -8.52 -5.94 19.21
N ALA A 149 -8.54 -4.81 19.93
CA ALA A 149 -8.80 -4.78 21.37
C ALA A 149 -10.22 -5.28 21.71
N VAL A 150 -11.23 -4.80 20.97
CA VAL A 150 -12.62 -5.25 21.14
C VAL A 150 -12.80 -6.71 20.74
N MET A 151 -12.11 -7.19 19.71
CA MET A 151 -12.11 -8.62 19.36
C MET A 151 -11.48 -9.48 20.44
N THR A 152 -10.38 -9.02 21.04
CA THR A 152 -9.72 -9.74 22.15
C THR A 152 -10.66 -9.84 23.36
N PHE A 153 -11.38 -8.76 23.67
CA PHE A 153 -12.41 -8.76 24.70
C PHE A 153 -13.56 -9.74 24.36
N ALA A 154 -14.04 -9.74 23.12
CA ALA A 154 -15.05 -10.69 22.68
C ALA A 154 -14.59 -12.15 22.81
N MET A 155 -13.34 -12.46 22.44
CA MET A 155 -12.77 -13.79 22.60
C MET A 155 -12.66 -14.21 24.08
N ALA A 156 -12.35 -13.27 24.98
CA ALA A 156 -12.34 -13.55 26.42
C ALA A 156 -13.73 -13.96 26.97
N LEU A 157 -14.82 -13.65 26.25
CA LEU A 157 -16.19 -14.07 26.58
C LEU A 157 -16.61 -15.34 25.81
N VAL A 158 -16.21 -15.48 24.55
CA VAL A 158 -16.54 -16.65 23.71
C VAL A 158 -15.86 -17.93 24.21
N VAL A 159 -14.63 -17.85 24.74
CA VAL A 159 -13.91 -19.02 25.25
C VAL A 159 -14.63 -19.65 26.46
N PRO A 160 -14.95 -18.90 27.54
CA PRO A 160 -15.72 -19.44 28.67
C PRO A 160 -17.07 -20.02 28.25
N LEU A 161 -17.85 -19.32 27.42
CA LEU A 161 -19.14 -19.80 26.90
C LEU A 161 -19.01 -21.16 26.18
N SER A 162 -17.97 -21.30 25.37
CA SER A 162 -17.71 -22.56 24.65
C SER A 162 -17.29 -23.70 25.60
N ILE A 163 -16.59 -23.40 26.71
CA ILE A 163 -16.24 -24.39 27.73
C ILE A 163 -17.50 -24.83 28.51
N LEU A 164 -18.35 -23.88 28.89
CA LEU A 164 -19.60 -24.15 29.61
C LEU A 164 -20.56 -25.05 28.82
N SER A 165 -20.49 -25.04 27.48
CA SER A 165 -21.26 -25.99 26.65
C SER A 165 -20.95 -27.46 26.94
N VAL A 166 -19.71 -27.78 27.32
CA VAL A 166 -19.29 -29.13 27.72
C VAL A 166 -19.84 -29.47 29.10
N ASP A 167 -19.80 -28.51 30.03
CA ASP A 167 -20.38 -28.69 31.37
C ASP A 167 -21.89 -28.89 31.31
N LEU A 168 -22.60 -28.14 30.45
CA LEU A 168 -24.03 -28.33 30.18
C LEU A 168 -24.33 -29.73 29.66
N ALA A 169 -23.54 -30.22 28.70
CA ALA A 169 -23.69 -31.58 28.17
C ALA A 169 -23.45 -32.65 29.25
N ASN A 170 -22.44 -32.46 30.11
CA ASN A 170 -22.10 -33.38 31.21
C ASN A 170 -23.21 -33.41 32.29
N LEU A 171 -23.83 -32.27 32.57
CA LEU A 171 -24.95 -32.18 33.51
C LEU A 171 -26.24 -32.83 32.96
N GLY A 172 -26.32 -33.04 31.65
CA GLY A 172 -27.41 -33.78 30.99
C GLY A 172 -28.31 -32.93 30.08
N LEU A 173 -27.87 -31.72 29.69
CA LEU A 173 -28.59 -30.93 28.69
C LEU A 173 -28.68 -31.69 27.35
N GLY A 174 -29.88 -31.87 26.82
CA GLY A 174 -30.13 -32.76 25.68
C GLY A 174 -30.71 -34.12 26.07
N LYS A 175 -31.00 -34.33 27.36
CA LYS A 175 -31.87 -35.40 27.84
C LYS A 175 -33.19 -34.82 28.33
N ASP A 176 -34.20 -35.67 28.41
CA ASP A 176 -35.51 -35.35 28.97
C ASP A 176 -35.41 -34.94 30.44
N ILE A 177 -36.08 -33.84 30.82
CA ILE A 177 -35.92 -33.22 32.15
C ILE A 177 -36.23 -34.18 33.31
N TRP A 178 -37.17 -35.10 33.13
CA TRP A 178 -37.55 -36.09 34.13
C TRP A 178 -36.53 -37.23 34.30
N THR A 179 -35.55 -37.37 33.41
CA THR A 179 -34.48 -38.38 33.50
C THR A 179 -33.26 -37.89 34.29
N LEU A 180 -33.25 -36.62 34.69
CA LEU A 180 -32.10 -35.97 35.32
C LEU A 180 -32.27 -35.86 36.85
N PRO A 181 -31.17 -35.93 37.62
CA PRO A 181 -31.18 -35.55 39.03
C PRO A 181 -31.64 -34.09 39.21
N PHE A 182 -32.47 -33.81 40.22
CA PHE A 182 -33.01 -32.46 40.46
C PHE A 182 -31.92 -31.39 40.69
N GLU A 183 -30.79 -31.77 41.28
CA GLU A 183 -29.64 -30.87 41.45
C GLU A 183 -29.02 -30.48 40.10
N ASN A 184 -28.94 -31.43 39.15
CA ASN A 184 -28.43 -31.16 37.82
C ASN A 184 -29.34 -30.21 37.03
N ILE A 185 -30.67 -30.29 37.21
CA ILE A 185 -31.61 -29.34 36.58
C ILE A 185 -31.31 -27.91 37.05
N THR A 186 -31.12 -27.74 38.35
CA THR A 186 -30.77 -26.45 38.95
C THR A 186 -29.39 -25.96 38.48
N ALA A 187 -28.41 -26.85 38.36
CA ALA A 187 -27.08 -26.53 37.84
C ALA A 187 -27.11 -26.13 36.36
N ILE A 188 -27.89 -26.84 35.52
CA ILE A 188 -28.09 -26.52 34.10
C ILE A 188 -28.65 -25.10 33.97
N LEU A 189 -29.70 -24.76 34.71
CA LEU A 189 -30.30 -23.41 34.64
C LEU A 189 -29.35 -22.31 35.13
N LYS A 190 -28.51 -22.58 36.13
CA LYS A 190 -27.46 -21.65 36.57
C LYS A 190 -26.42 -21.39 35.49
N VAL A 191 -25.96 -22.45 34.83
CA VAL A 191 -24.97 -22.34 33.75
C VAL A 191 -25.61 -21.63 32.54
N TYR A 192 -26.84 -21.97 32.17
CA TYR A 192 -27.59 -21.28 31.11
C TYR A 192 -27.76 -19.79 31.35
N TYR A 193 -28.07 -19.40 32.59
CA TYR A 193 -28.19 -18.00 32.97
C TYR A 193 -26.88 -17.24 32.73
N ALA A 194 -25.74 -17.82 33.12
CA ALA A 194 -24.43 -17.23 32.86
C ALA A 194 -24.08 -17.22 31.36
N ASP A 195 -24.45 -18.28 30.64
CA ASP A 195 -24.21 -18.43 29.21
C ASP A 195 -25.00 -17.39 28.37
N GLU A 196 -26.23 -17.08 28.80
CA GLU A 196 -27.06 -16.04 28.19
C GLU A 196 -26.40 -14.65 28.29
N ASP A 197 -25.88 -14.28 29.47
CA ASP A 197 -25.21 -12.99 29.66
C ASP A 197 -23.89 -12.89 28.88
N LEU A 198 -23.12 -13.98 28.82
CA LEU A 198 -21.90 -14.06 28.01
C LEU A 198 -22.22 -13.91 26.52
N TYR A 199 -23.27 -14.58 26.03
CA TYR A 199 -23.73 -14.47 24.64
C TYR A 199 -24.18 -13.06 24.29
N LEU A 200 -25.03 -12.46 25.13
CA LEU A 200 -25.59 -11.11 24.91
C LEU A 200 -24.51 -10.01 24.94
N THR A 201 -23.37 -10.28 25.58
CA THR A 201 -22.22 -9.37 25.61
C THR A 201 -21.24 -9.62 24.47
N ALA A 202 -20.92 -10.87 24.18
CA ALA A 202 -19.93 -11.23 23.16
C ALA A 202 -20.39 -10.87 21.75
N LEU A 203 -21.66 -11.10 21.42
CA LEU A 203 -22.18 -10.91 20.07
C LEU A 203 -22.13 -9.44 19.58
N PRO A 204 -22.62 -8.43 20.34
CA PRO A 204 -22.45 -7.04 19.94
C PRO A 204 -20.98 -6.60 19.96
N ALA A 205 -20.11 -7.15 20.83
CA ALA A 205 -18.68 -6.85 20.81
C ALA A 205 -18.01 -7.30 19.49
N ILE A 206 -18.36 -8.49 18.98
CA ILE A 206 -17.89 -8.96 17.66
C ILE A 206 -18.33 -8.01 16.55
N LYS A 207 -19.60 -7.60 16.55
CA LYS A 207 -20.16 -6.64 15.56
C LYS A 207 -19.51 -5.26 15.64
N ILE A 208 -19.21 -4.78 16.86
CA ILE A 208 -18.48 -3.52 17.07
C ILE A 208 -17.06 -3.64 16.53
N SER A 209 -16.36 -4.76 16.75
CA SER A 209 -15.04 -5.01 16.14
C SER A 209 -15.11 -4.94 14.60
N MET A 210 -16.14 -5.52 13.97
CA MET A 210 -16.35 -5.42 12.52
C MET A 210 -16.58 -3.98 12.06
N CYS A 211 -17.41 -3.22 12.76
CA CYS A 211 -17.67 -1.81 12.46
C CYS A 211 -16.41 -0.95 12.62
N LEU A 212 -15.61 -1.20 13.66
CA LEU A 212 -14.30 -0.56 13.83
C LEU A 212 -13.38 -0.94 12.66
N THR A 213 -13.34 -2.20 12.22
CA THR A 213 -12.61 -2.58 11.01
C THR A 213 -13.12 -1.83 9.77
N TYR A 214 -14.41 -1.55 9.64
CA TYR A 214 -14.93 -0.71 8.53
C TYR A 214 -14.48 0.75 8.62
N LEU A 215 -14.45 1.35 9.82
CA LEU A 215 -13.90 2.69 10.05
C LEU A 215 -12.40 2.78 9.75
N ARG A 216 -11.70 1.64 9.77
CA ARG A 216 -10.29 1.52 9.38
C ARG A 216 -10.09 1.40 7.87
N ILE A 217 -11.08 0.88 7.15
CA ILE A 217 -10.99 0.57 5.71
C ILE A 217 -11.56 1.69 4.85
N PHE A 218 -12.60 2.37 5.31
CA PHE A 218 -13.37 3.32 4.52
C PHE A 218 -13.38 4.72 5.15
N ASP A 219 -12.95 5.72 4.37
CA ASP A 219 -12.81 7.10 4.85
C ASP A 219 -13.93 8.07 4.43
N SER A 220 -15.03 7.56 3.86
CA SER A 220 -16.16 8.44 3.53
C SER A 220 -16.85 8.98 4.79
N GLN A 221 -16.90 10.31 4.96
CA GLN A 221 -17.49 10.96 6.14
C GLN A 221 -18.94 10.55 6.40
N ARG A 222 -19.77 10.45 5.34
CA ARG A 222 -21.16 9.96 5.46
C ARG A 222 -21.19 8.51 5.95
N PHE A 223 -20.30 7.67 5.43
CA PHE A 223 -20.19 6.28 5.85
C PHE A 223 -19.74 6.16 7.31
N ARG A 224 -18.72 6.92 7.74
CA ARG A 224 -18.21 6.92 9.11
C ARG A 224 -19.30 7.30 10.12
N TRP A 225 -20.11 8.34 9.84
CA TRP A 225 -21.26 8.70 10.67
C TRP A 225 -22.29 7.57 10.78
N ILE A 226 -22.60 6.90 9.66
CA ILE A 226 -23.50 5.74 9.66
C ILE A 226 -22.89 4.61 10.51
N VAL A 227 -21.59 4.34 10.39
CA VAL A 227 -20.93 3.28 11.16
C VAL A 227 -20.89 3.61 12.66
N TYR A 228 -20.60 4.86 13.06
CA TYR A 228 -20.68 5.28 14.47
C TYR A 228 -22.09 5.13 15.04
N PHE A 229 -23.11 5.47 14.26
CA PHE A 229 -24.50 5.24 14.66
C PHE A 229 -24.79 3.74 14.88
N VAL A 230 -24.31 2.86 13.99
CA VAL A 230 -24.47 1.40 14.14
C VAL A 230 -23.67 0.84 15.33
N ILE A 231 -22.49 1.37 15.63
CA ILE A 231 -21.76 1.05 16.87
C ILE A 231 -22.61 1.43 18.08
N GLY A 232 -23.19 2.64 18.08
CA GLY A 232 -24.13 3.08 19.12
C GLY A 232 -25.31 2.12 19.29
N LEU A 233 -25.92 1.67 18.20
CA LEU A 233 -27.02 0.69 18.25
C LEU A 233 -26.60 -0.64 18.89
N ASN A 234 -25.40 -1.15 18.57
CA ASN A 234 -24.88 -2.39 19.16
C ASN A 234 -24.58 -2.23 20.66
N VAL A 235 -24.05 -1.08 21.07
CA VAL A 235 -23.84 -0.76 22.50
C VAL A 235 -25.17 -0.69 23.24
N CYS A 236 -26.17 0.02 22.68
CA CYS A 236 -27.50 0.12 23.28
C CYS A 236 -28.18 -1.25 23.39
N TYR A 237 -28.09 -2.07 22.35
CA TYR A 237 -28.58 -3.45 22.36
C TYR A 237 -27.92 -4.27 23.48
N GLY A 238 -26.58 -4.29 23.53
CA GLY A 238 -25.84 -5.05 24.54
C GLY A 238 -26.18 -4.59 25.96
N MET A 239 -26.16 -3.28 26.22
CA MET A 239 -26.50 -2.73 27.54
C MET A 239 -27.94 -3.05 27.95
N ALA A 240 -28.91 -2.86 27.05
CA ALA A 240 -30.32 -3.07 27.38
C ALA A 240 -30.61 -4.54 27.68
N PHE A 241 -30.19 -5.46 26.81
CA PHE A 241 -30.52 -6.88 26.96
C PHE A 241 -29.71 -7.57 28.08
N VAL A 242 -28.46 -7.17 28.31
CA VAL A 242 -27.70 -7.66 29.47
C VAL A 242 -28.34 -7.19 30.78
N LEU A 243 -28.76 -5.92 30.89
CA LEU A 243 -29.43 -5.45 32.10
C LEU A 243 -30.78 -6.16 32.33
N VAL A 244 -31.55 -6.38 31.26
CA VAL A 244 -32.82 -7.10 31.34
C VAL A 244 -32.60 -8.58 31.71
N SER A 245 -31.56 -9.22 31.19
CA SER A 245 -31.19 -10.60 31.49
C SER A 245 -30.68 -10.78 32.93
N VAL A 246 -29.78 -9.91 33.39
CA VAL A 246 -29.22 -9.95 34.76
C VAL A 246 -30.31 -9.75 35.82
N PHE A 247 -31.31 -8.94 35.53
CA PHE A 247 -32.43 -8.67 36.42
C PHE A 247 -33.73 -9.36 35.98
N GLN A 248 -33.63 -10.44 35.20
CA GLN A 248 -34.80 -11.13 34.64
C GLN A 248 -35.75 -11.69 35.72
N CYS A 249 -35.23 -11.99 36.92
CA CYS A 249 -36.03 -12.46 38.05
C CYS A 249 -35.69 -11.74 39.38
N TRP A 250 -36.68 -11.64 40.27
CA TRP A 250 -36.52 -11.10 41.62
C TRP A 250 -37.01 -12.09 42.69
N PRO A 251 -36.13 -12.57 43.61
CA PRO A 251 -34.67 -12.39 43.61
C PRO A 251 -34.00 -13.09 42.41
N ILE A 252 -32.75 -12.71 42.07
CA ILE A 252 -32.02 -13.27 40.90
C ILE A 252 -31.96 -14.80 40.95
N SER A 253 -31.82 -15.39 42.15
CA SER A 253 -31.80 -16.83 42.34
C SER A 253 -33.07 -17.56 41.94
N PHE A 254 -34.16 -16.82 41.71
CA PHE A 254 -35.39 -17.37 41.16
C PHE A 254 -35.22 -17.84 39.71
N ALA A 255 -34.28 -17.27 38.94
CA ALA A 255 -34.02 -17.67 37.55
C ALA A 255 -33.68 -19.17 37.40
N TRP A 256 -33.00 -19.77 38.39
CA TRP A 256 -32.64 -21.20 38.38
C TRP A 256 -33.37 -22.05 39.43
N THR A 257 -34.26 -21.46 40.24
CA THR A 257 -35.07 -22.20 41.24
C THR A 257 -36.56 -22.24 40.90
N HIS A 258 -37.05 -21.42 39.96
CA HIS A 258 -38.47 -21.38 39.61
C HIS A 258 -39.01 -22.73 39.12
N TRP A 259 -38.17 -23.57 38.50
CA TRP A 259 -38.59 -24.84 37.90
C TRP A 259 -39.27 -25.81 38.87
N HIS A 260 -38.92 -25.78 40.16
CA HIS A 260 -39.50 -26.71 41.15
C HIS A 260 -40.69 -26.14 41.92
N GLY A 261 -40.99 -24.84 41.77
CA GLY A 261 -42.18 -24.20 42.37
C GLY A 261 -42.18 -24.08 43.89
N GLU A 262 -41.05 -24.34 44.58
CA GLU A 262 -40.95 -24.26 46.05
C GLU A 262 -40.40 -22.91 46.52
N THR A 263 -39.79 -22.14 45.64
CA THR A 263 -39.32 -20.76 45.90
C THR A 263 -40.37 -19.75 45.45
N THR A 264 -40.45 -18.62 46.15
CA THR A 264 -41.32 -17.49 45.77
C THR A 264 -40.50 -16.40 45.08
N GLY A 265 -40.99 -15.90 43.97
CA GLY A 265 -40.33 -14.88 43.17
C GLY A 265 -41.17 -14.52 41.95
N ARG A 266 -40.68 -13.55 41.18
CA ARG A 266 -41.30 -13.16 39.90
C ARG A 266 -40.21 -12.96 38.85
N CYS A 267 -40.47 -13.39 37.62
CA CYS A 267 -39.63 -13.09 36.48
C CYS A 267 -40.36 -12.16 35.52
N ASN A 268 -39.61 -11.47 34.66
CA ASN A 268 -40.15 -10.87 33.46
C ASN A 268 -40.63 -11.97 32.49
N ASN A 269 -41.16 -11.57 31.33
CA ASN A 269 -41.48 -12.54 30.29
C ASN A 269 -40.18 -12.92 29.54
N ILE A 270 -39.52 -13.98 30.01
CA ILE A 270 -38.24 -14.48 29.48
C ILE A 270 -38.34 -14.85 28.00
N ASN A 271 -39.48 -15.42 27.58
CA ASN A 271 -39.72 -15.74 26.17
C ASN A 271 -39.81 -14.48 25.30
N ALA A 272 -40.57 -13.48 25.75
CA ALA A 272 -40.66 -12.19 25.05
C ALA A 272 -39.30 -11.46 25.00
N GLN A 273 -38.50 -11.53 26.08
CA GLN A 273 -37.12 -11.05 26.10
C GLN A 273 -36.28 -11.76 25.02
N GLY A 274 -36.31 -13.09 24.98
CA GLY A 274 -35.57 -13.90 24.01
C GLY A 274 -35.97 -13.60 22.56
N TRP A 275 -37.27 -13.49 22.27
CA TRP A 275 -37.78 -13.13 20.94
C TRP A 275 -37.35 -11.73 20.52
N ALA A 276 -37.48 -10.76 21.42
CA ALA A 276 -37.08 -9.38 21.15
C ALA A 276 -35.56 -9.29 20.89
N SER A 277 -34.75 -9.89 21.75
CA SER A 277 -33.28 -9.94 21.59
C SER A 277 -32.90 -10.56 20.24
N ALA A 278 -33.46 -11.73 19.92
CA ALA A 278 -33.17 -12.41 18.66
C ALA A 278 -33.61 -11.59 17.43
N ALA A 279 -34.78 -10.95 17.46
CA ALA A 279 -35.26 -10.12 16.37
C ALA A 279 -34.39 -8.87 16.14
N PHE A 280 -34.03 -8.15 17.21
CA PHE A 280 -33.12 -7.00 17.10
C PHE A 280 -31.73 -7.41 16.63
N ASN A 281 -31.24 -8.56 17.07
CA ASN A 281 -29.95 -9.09 16.63
C ASN A 281 -29.93 -9.39 15.13
N VAL A 282 -30.96 -10.05 14.59
CA VAL A 282 -31.11 -10.30 13.14
C VAL A 282 -31.09 -8.99 12.35
N ILE A 283 -31.77 -7.94 12.84
CA ILE A 283 -31.75 -6.61 12.22
C ILE A 283 -30.33 -6.03 12.22
N LEU A 284 -29.61 -6.12 13.34
CA LEU A 284 -28.24 -5.63 13.46
C LEU A 284 -27.28 -6.40 12.54
N ASP A 285 -27.46 -7.71 12.37
CA ASP A 285 -26.68 -8.52 11.42
C ASP A 285 -26.86 -8.04 9.98
N ILE A 286 -28.11 -7.80 9.55
CA ILE A 286 -28.41 -7.29 8.20
C ILE A 286 -27.78 -5.90 8.00
N ILE A 287 -27.90 -5.02 8.99
CA ILE A 287 -27.33 -3.67 8.93
C ILE A 287 -25.80 -3.76 8.80
N VAL A 288 -25.12 -4.47 9.71
CA VAL A 288 -23.66 -4.57 9.72
C VAL A 288 -23.13 -5.21 8.43
N LEU A 289 -23.79 -6.26 7.91
CA LEU A 289 -23.43 -6.90 6.65
C LEU A 289 -23.60 -5.97 5.44
N GLY A 290 -24.68 -5.17 5.43
CA GLY A 290 -25.03 -4.29 4.32
C GLY A 290 -24.20 -3.01 4.24
N LEU A 291 -23.59 -2.57 5.35
CA LEU A 291 -22.81 -1.32 5.43
C LEU A 291 -21.79 -1.15 4.29
N PRO A 292 -20.84 -2.08 4.04
CA PRO A 292 -19.81 -1.88 3.03
C PRO A 292 -20.29 -2.02 1.57
N MET A 293 -21.51 -2.53 1.32
CA MET A 293 -21.99 -2.90 -0.03
C MET A 293 -22.05 -1.72 -1.01
N PRO A 294 -22.61 -0.54 -0.67
CA PRO A 294 -22.65 0.60 -1.58
C PRO A 294 -21.26 1.12 -1.97
N MET A 295 -20.27 0.96 -1.09
CA MET A 295 -18.90 1.37 -1.37
C MET A 295 -18.20 0.37 -2.30
N LEU A 296 -18.44 -0.93 -2.10
CA LEU A 296 -17.82 -1.97 -2.91
C LEU A 296 -18.41 -2.05 -4.33
N TRP A 297 -19.69 -1.73 -4.53
CA TRP A 297 -20.27 -1.65 -5.88
C TRP A 297 -19.74 -0.49 -6.71
N LYS A 298 -19.21 0.57 -6.09
CA LYS A 298 -18.54 1.67 -6.78
C LYS A 298 -17.09 1.35 -7.16
N MET A 299 -16.53 0.27 -6.61
CA MET A 299 -15.18 -0.18 -6.90
C MET A 299 -15.22 -1.21 -8.04
N GLN A 300 -14.58 -0.91 -9.18
CA GLN A 300 -14.43 -1.87 -10.29
C GLN A 300 -13.42 -2.98 -9.91
N LEU A 301 -13.84 -3.90 -9.04
CA LEU A 301 -12.98 -4.98 -8.53
C LEU A 301 -12.81 -6.11 -9.55
N ASN A 302 -11.56 -6.53 -9.79
CA ASN A 302 -11.21 -7.74 -10.57
C ASN A 302 -12.01 -8.96 -10.06
N LYS A 303 -12.47 -9.85 -10.96
CA LYS A 303 -13.23 -11.09 -10.67
C LYS A 303 -12.68 -11.92 -9.48
N ARG A 304 -11.35 -11.96 -9.27
CA ARG A 304 -10.75 -12.67 -8.12
C ARG A 304 -10.84 -11.90 -6.79
N LYS A 305 -10.69 -10.57 -6.82
CA LYS A 305 -10.96 -9.70 -5.67
C LYS A 305 -12.45 -9.71 -5.34
N ASN A 306 -13.30 -9.74 -6.37
CA ASN A 306 -14.74 -9.91 -6.25
C ASN A 306 -15.09 -11.25 -5.59
N PHE A 307 -14.44 -12.36 -5.97
CA PHE A 307 -14.66 -13.67 -5.32
C PHE A 307 -14.29 -13.68 -3.83
N LEU A 308 -13.15 -13.10 -3.43
CA LEU A 308 -12.77 -13.04 -2.01
C LEU A 308 -13.66 -12.10 -1.20
N VAL A 309 -14.10 -11.00 -1.80
CA VAL A 309 -15.09 -10.09 -1.21
C VAL A 309 -16.44 -10.80 -1.08
N MET A 310 -16.88 -11.55 -2.09
CA MET A 310 -18.07 -12.41 -2.06
C MET A 310 -17.97 -13.51 -1.00
N LEU A 311 -16.79 -14.09 -0.77
CA LEU A 311 -16.56 -15.08 0.30
C LEU A 311 -16.76 -14.45 1.68
N MET A 312 -16.25 -13.24 1.90
CA MET A 312 -16.46 -12.49 3.14
C MET A 312 -17.95 -12.19 3.37
N PHE A 313 -18.68 -11.79 2.33
CA PHE A 313 -20.13 -11.61 2.40
C PHE A 313 -20.91 -12.91 2.56
N GLY A 314 -20.43 -14.01 1.97
CA GLY A 314 -21.05 -15.33 2.11
C GLY A 314 -21.05 -15.82 3.55
N VAL A 315 -19.94 -15.62 4.27
CA VAL A 315 -19.87 -15.96 5.70
C VAL A 315 -20.69 -15.01 6.56
N GLY A 316 -20.70 -13.71 6.24
CA GLY A 316 -21.59 -12.77 6.93
C GLY A 316 -23.08 -13.08 6.73
N GLY A 317 -23.49 -13.49 5.53
CA GLY A 317 -24.86 -13.96 5.26
C GLY A 317 -25.19 -15.27 5.98
N PHE A 318 -24.22 -16.18 6.12
CA PHE A 318 -24.38 -17.40 6.91
C PHE A 318 -24.68 -17.10 8.39
N VAL A 319 -24.00 -16.12 9.00
CA VAL A 319 -24.28 -15.67 10.38
C VAL A 319 -25.75 -15.25 10.49
N THR A 320 -26.24 -14.39 9.59
CA THR A 320 -27.63 -13.95 9.60
C THR A 320 -28.64 -15.10 9.47
N VAL A 321 -28.35 -16.11 8.64
CA VAL A 321 -29.19 -17.30 8.51
C VAL A 321 -29.26 -18.07 9.83
N VAL A 322 -28.11 -18.25 10.50
CA VAL A 322 -28.06 -18.90 11.82
C VAL A 322 -28.87 -18.12 12.86
N SER A 323 -28.78 -16.78 12.86
CA SER A 323 -29.58 -15.91 13.75
C SER A 323 -31.09 -16.06 13.51
N ILE A 324 -31.52 -16.22 12.25
CA ILE A 324 -32.93 -16.47 11.89
C ILE A 324 -33.38 -17.85 12.39
N LEU A 325 -32.57 -18.89 12.18
CA LEU A 325 -32.87 -20.24 12.66
C LEU A 325 -32.99 -20.28 14.19
N ARG A 326 -32.12 -19.54 14.89
CA ARG A 326 -32.20 -19.38 16.35
C ARG A 326 -33.51 -18.73 16.79
N LEU A 327 -33.96 -17.67 16.11
CA LEU A 327 -35.25 -17.03 16.38
C LEU A 327 -36.42 -18.00 16.18
N GLN A 328 -36.41 -18.81 15.11
CA GLN A 328 -37.45 -19.82 14.87
C GLN A 328 -37.52 -20.84 16.01
N VAL A 329 -36.38 -21.34 16.47
CA VAL A 329 -36.29 -22.29 17.59
C VAL A 329 -36.81 -21.67 18.89
N LEU A 330 -36.52 -20.39 19.15
CA LEU A 330 -37.02 -19.68 20.33
C LEU A 330 -38.55 -19.50 20.30
N ILE A 331 -39.15 -19.32 19.12
CA ILE A 331 -40.61 -19.22 18.96
C ILE A 331 -41.26 -20.59 19.10
N GLU A 332 -40.70 -21.62 18.47
CA GLU A 332 -41.26 -22.97 18.48
C GLU A 332 -41.34 -23.57 19.88
N PHE A 333 -40.37 -23.25 20.76
CA PHE A 333 -40.24 -23.88 22.07
C PHE A 333 -40.48 -22.97 23.28
N GLY A 334 -41.02 -21.75 23.08
CA GLY A 334 -41.24 -20.80 24.18
C GLY A 334 -42.11 -21.35 25.32
N ASP A 335 -43.13 -22.15 25.02
CA ASP A 335 -44.07 -22.70 26.02
C ASP A 335 -43.78 -24.17 26.40
N ALA A 336 -42.60 -24.70 26.07
CA ALA A 336 -42.29 -26.11 26.27
C ALA A 336 -42.00 -26.43 27.75
N SER A 337 -42.69 -27.46 28.28
CA SER A 337 -42.50 -27.92 29.67
C SER A 337 -41.20 -28.71 29.89
N ASN A 338 -40.58 -29.23 28.83
CA ASN A 338 -39.34 -30.02 28.88
C ASN A 338 -38.11 -29.17 28.52
N LEU A 339 -37.73 -28.30 29.44
CA LEU A 339 -36.70 -27.28 29.24
C LEU A 339 -35.35 -27.88 28.78
N THR A 340 -34.86 -28.94 29.45
CA THR A 340 -33.54 -29.52 29.17
C THR A 340 -33.46 -30.23 27.81
N TRP A 341 -34.60 -30.68 27.27
CA TRP A 341 -34.65 -31.16 25.90
C TRP A 341 -34.68 -29.98 24.94
N HIS A 342 -35.64 -29.05 25.06
CA HIS A 342 -35.85 -28.04 24.02
C HIS A 342 -34.77 -26.95 23.98
N TYR A 343 -34.17 -26.59 25.11
CA TYR A 343 -33.11 -25.56 25.17
C TYR A 343 -31.81 -25.99 24.49
N THR A 344 -31.61 -27.29 24.27
CA THR A 344 -30.45 -27.81 23.54
C THR A 344 -30.27 -27.12 22.18
N ALA A 345 -31.36 -26.91 21.45
CA ALA A 345 -31.33 -26.28 20.13
C ALA A 345 -30.97 -24.79 20.22
N VAL A 346 -31.49 -24.10 21.21
CA VAL A 346 -31.12 -22.71 21.51
C VAL A 346 -29.63 -22.60 21.83
N GLY A 347 -29.10 -23.53 22.63
CA GLY A 347 -27.69 -23.56 23.03
C GLY A 347 -26.74 -23.75 21.85
N TYR A 348 -26.89 -24.81 21.06
CA TYR A 348 -25.94 -25.05 19.97
C TYR A 348 -26.04 -23.98 18.87
N TRP A 349 -27.24 -23.47 18.54
CA TRP A 349 -27.36 -22.38 17.55
C TRP A 349 -26.69 -21.09 18.03
N SER A 350 -26.79 -20.77 19.33
CA SER A 350 -26.11 -19.60 19.92
C SER A 350 -24.59 -19.73 19.86
N THR A 351 -24.04 -20.94 20.09
CA THR A 351 -22.59 -21.19 19.96
C THR A 351 -22.13 -21.06 18.50
N VAL A 352 -22.84 -21.69 17.55
CA VAL A 352 -22.50 -21.63 16.12
C VAL A 352 -22.54 -20.19 15.59
N GLU A 353 -23.52 -19.41 16.02
CA GLU A 353 -23.64 -17.99 15.67
C GLU A 353 -22.40 -17.19 16.09
N LEU A 354 -21.98 -17.31 17.36
CA LEU A 354 -20.80 -16.61 17.89
C LEU A 354 -19.53 -17.02 17.15
N HIS A 355 -19.30 -18.31 16.94
CA HIS A 355 -18.11 -18.80 16.26
C HIS A 355 -18.06 -18.33 14.80
N ALA A 356 -19.19 -18.40 14.08
CA ALA A 356 -19.27 -17.90 12.71
C ALA A 356 -19.06 -16.38 12.62
N ALA A 357 -19.58 -15.62 13.59
CA ALA A 357 -19.39 -14.18 13.68
C ALA A 357 -17.90 -13.81 13.92
N VAL A 358 -17.19 -14.54 14.80
CA VAL A 358 -15.74 -14.36 15.00
C VAL A 358 -14.98 -14.62 13.71
N VAL A 359 -15.29 -15.71 13.00
CA VAL A 359 -14.64 -16.04 11.72
C VAL A 359 -14.86 -14.91 10.71
N CYS A 360 -16.10 -14.44 10.56
CA CYS A 360 -16.45 -13.32 9.68
C CYS A 360 -15.63 -12.06 10.01
N ALA A 361 -15.57 -11.69 11.29
CA ALA A 361 -14.85 -10.50 11.75
C ALA A 361 -13.33 -10.59 11.58
N CYS A 362 -12.75 -11.79 11.54
CA CYS A 362 -11.32 -12.01 11.35
C CYS A 362 -10.89 -12.05 9.87
N MET A 363 -11.81 -12.24 8.92
CA MET A 363 -11.50 -12.38 7.49
C MET A 363 -10.71 -11.21 6.87
N PRO A 364 -11.01 -9.93 7.17
CA PRO A 364 -10.26 -8.80 6.61
C PRO A 364 -8.75 -8.87 6.93
N SER A 365 -8.39 -9.34 8.12
CA SER A 365 -6.99 -9.47 8.57
C SER A 365 -6.32 -10.72 8.02
N ILE A 366 -7.06 -11.83 7.91
CA ILE A 366 -6.57 -13.08 7.27
C ILE A 366 -6.15 -12.82 5.82
N ARG A 367 -6.90 -11.98 5.09
CA ARG A 367 -6.54 -11.53 3.73
C ARG A 367 -5.13 -10.93 3.66
N ASN A 368 -4.70 -10.18 4.68
CA ASN A 368 -3.37 -9.55 4.69
C ASN A 368 -2.24 -10.58 4.88
N ILE A 369 -2.48 -11.67 5.62
CA ILE A 369 -1.51 -12.79 5.74
C ILE A 369 -1.37 -13.52 4.43
N ILE A 370 -2.49 -13.82 3.75
CA ILE A 370 -2.47 -14.51 2.45
C ILE A 370 -1.65 -13.67 1.46
N ARG A 371 -1.79 -12.34 1.48
CA ARG A 371 -0.97 -11.41 0.69
C ARG A 371 0.53 -11.52 1.02
N ARG A 372 0.90 -11.69 2.29
CA ARG A 372 2.29 -11.70 2.76
C ARG A 372 3.02 -13.02 2.50
N PHE A 373 2.35 -14.17 2.71
CA PHE A 373 3.00 -15.49 2.68
C PHE A 373 2.66 -16.33 1.45
N LEU A 374 1.54 -16.05 0.77
CA LEU A 374 1.12 -16.75 -0.44
C LEU A 374 0.83 -15.75 -1.58
N PRO A 375 1.80 -14.88 -1.96
CA PRO A 375 1.58 -13.84 -2.97
C PRO A 375 1.14 -14.41 -4.33
N ARG A 376 1.56 -15.65 -4.65
CA ARG A 376 1.14 -16.39 -5.85
C ARG A 376 -0.37 -16.68 -5.90
N LEU A 377 -1.04 -16.82 -4.75
CA LEU A 377 -2.49 -17.05 -4.65
C LEU A 377 -3.32 -15.76 -4.76
N MET A 378 -2.73 -14.59 -4.43
CA MET A 378 -3.45 -13.31 -4.43
C MET A 378 -3.16 -12.37 -5.60
N GLY A 379 -2.15 -12.66 -6.43
CA GLY A 379 -1.85 -11.88 -7.63
C GLY A 379 -1.33 -10.47 -7.32
N SER A 380 -0.30 -10.03 -8.06
CA SER A 380 0.07 -8.61 -8.08
C SER A 380 -1.06 -7.80 -8.74
N THR A 381 -1.15 -6.52 -8.41
CA THR A 381 -2.07 -5.56 -9.04
C THR A 381 -1.65 -5.19 -10.46
N LEU A 382 -1.02 -6.10 -11.19
CA LEU A 382 -0.94 -6.06 -12.65
C LEU A 382 -1.94 -7.09 -13.16
N THR A 383 -3.10 -6.58 -13.58
CA THR A 383 -4.09 -7.35 -14.32
C THR A 383 -3.43 -7.94 -15.57
N ASN A 384 -3.20 -9.25 -15.50
CA ASN A 384 -2.57 -10.10 -16.50
C ASN A 384 -1.06 -9.86 -16.69
N ARG A 385 -0.23 -10.62 -15.94
CA ARG A 385 0.84 -11.35 -16.64
C ARG A 385 0.15 -12.19 -17.72
N ARG A 386 -0.02 -11.64 -18.91
CA ARG A 386 -0.11 -12.48 -20.09
C ARG A 386 1.31 -12.99 -20.25
N ASP A 387 1.51 -14.30 -20.09
CA ASP A 387 2.79 -14.90 -20.44
C ASP A 387 3.10 -14.42 -21.85
N ILE A 388 4.21 -13.69 -22.00
CA ILE A 388 4.70 -13.26 -23.30
C ILE A 388 5.00 -14.56 -24.04
N ASN A 389 4.07 -14.95 -24.91
CA ASN A 389 4.20 -16.16 -25.67
C ASN A 389 5.38 -15.94 -26.62
N SER A 390 6.37 -16.84 -26.61
CA SER A 390 7.61 -16.71 -27.40
C SER A 390 7.38 -16.64 -28.92
N THR A 391 6.14 -16.79 -29.36
CA THR A 391 5.68 -16.66 -30.75
C THR A 391 5.10 -15.28 -31.08
N THR A 392 4.99 -14.35 -30.12
CA THR A 392 4.38 -13.03 -30.33
C THR A 392 5.40 -12.09 -30.94
N GLU A 393 5.19 -11.71 -32.20
CA GLU A 393 6.03 -10.71 -32.87
C GLU A 393 5.54 -9.30 -32.51
N TYR A 394 6.42 -8.52 -31.88
CA TYR A 394 6.21 -7.10 -31.57
C TYR A 394 6.75 -6.24 -32.71
N ASP A 395 6.03 -5.17 -33.07
CA ASP A 395 6.53 -4.19 -34.03
C ASP A 395 7.70 -3.42 -33.42
N TYR A 396 7.56 -3.00 -32.16
CA TYR A 396 8.56 -2.22 -31.43
C TYR A 396 8.84 -2.83 -30.06
N VAL A 397 10.12 -2.83 -29.68
CA VAL A 397 10.55 -3.12 -28.30
C VAL A 397 11.21 -1.86 -27.75
N VAL A 398 10.58 -1.28 -26.71
CA VAL A 398 11.10 -0.11 -26.00
C VAL A 398 11.74 -0.57 -24.70
N VAL A 399 13.00 -0.20 -24.48
CA VAL A 399 13.80 -0.64 -23.33
C VAL A 399 14.00 0.54 -22.36
N GLY A 400 13.32 0.47 -21.21
CA GLY A 400 13.30 1.51 -20.19
C GLY A 400 11.99 2.32 -20.23
N SER A 401 11.26 2.36 -19.12
CA SER A 401 9.95 3.02 -18.98
C SER A 401 10.02 4.46 -18.46
N GLY A 402 11.22 5.01 -18.37
CA GLY A 402 11.49 6.36 -17.89
C GLY A 402 10.86 7.48 -18.75
N PRO A 403 11.23 8.75 -18.48
CA PRO A 403 10.74 9.91 -19.22
C PRO A 403 10.79 9.81 -20.74
N GLY A 404 11.80 9.12 -21.30
CA GLY A 404 11.93 8.91 -22.73
C GLY A 404 11.06 7.77 -23.27
N GLY A 405 11.14 6.58 -22.67
CA GLY A 405 10.52 5.38 -23.25
C GLY A 405 9.05 5.18 -22.89
N GLY A 406 8.62 5.64 -21.71
CA GLY A 406 7.24 5.49 -21.24
C GLY A 406 6.19 6.16 -22.15
N PRO A 407 6.30 7.48 -22.39
CA PRO A 407 5.36 8.18 -23.26
C PRO A 407 5.45 7.69 -24.70
N LEU A 408 6.66 7.44 -25.21
CA LEU A 408 6.92 6.89 -26.54
C LEU A 408 6.19 5.56 -26.77
N ALA A 409 6.39 4.58 -25.89
CA ALA A 409 5.75 3.27 -26.00
C ALA A 409 4.21 3.38 -26.00
N SER A 410 3.69 4.29 -25.17
CA SER A 410 2.26 4.57 -25.08
C SER A 410 1.72 5.19 -26.38
N ARG A 411 2.42 6.17 -26.96
CA ARG A 411 2.03 6.80 -28.23
C ARG A 411 2.07 5.82 -29.40
N LEU A 412 3.11 4.99 -29.50
CA LEU A 412 3.20 3.95 -30.52
C LEU A 412 2.05 2.94 -30.43
N ALA A 413 1.68 2.51 -29.22
CA ALA A 413 0.55 1.62 -29.01
C ALA A 413 -0.80 2.28 -29.33
N ILE A 414 -0.96 3.56 -29.00
CA ILE A 414 -2.15 4.36 -29.36
C ILE A 414 -2.27 4.50 -30.89
N ALA A 415 -1.15 4.62 -31.60
CA ALA A 415 -1.11 4.64 -33.06
C ALA A 415 -1.41 3.28 -33.73
N GLY A 416 -1.58 2.21 -32.93
CA GLY A 416 -2.02 0.89 -33.39
C GLY A 416 -0.92 -0.16 -33.51
N PHE A 417 0.33 0.16 -33.13
CA PHE A 417 1.43 -0.81 -33.15
C PHE A 417 1.39 -1.77 -31.95
N LYS A 418 1.96 -2.97 -32.13
CA LYS A 418 2.24 -3.90 -31.03
C LYS A 418 3.56 -3.54 -30.39
N VAL A 419 3.51 -3.06 -29.16
CA VAL A 419 4.67 -2.56 -28.43
C VAL A 419 4.92 -3.40 -27.19
N LEU A 420 6.17 -3.82 -27.00
CA LEU A 420 6.65 -4.34 -25.72
C LEU A 420 7.51 -3.27 -25.04
N LEU A 421 7.09 -2.85 -23.86
CA LEU A 421 7.88 -1.99 -22.98
C LEU A 421 8.55 -2.86 -21.90
N ILE A 422 9.89 -2.89 -21.88
CA ILE A 422 10.67 -3.65 -20.91
C ILE A 422 11.30 -2.69 -19.89
N ASP A 423 11.20 -3.01 -18.59
CA ASP A 423 11.89 -2.27 -17.53
C ASP A 423 12.57 -3.21 -16.54
N ALA A 424 13.73 -2.79 -16.05
CA ALA A 424 14.52 -3.54 -15.06
C ALA A 424 13.87 -3.49 -13.66
N GLY A 425 13.13 -2.42 -13.35
CA GLY A 425 12.43 -2.21 -12.09
C GLY A 425 11.06 -2.90 -12.00
N ASP A 426 10.47 -2.87 -10.80
CA ASP A 426 9.07 -3.22 -10.57
C ASP A 426 8.16 -1.97 -10.60
N ASP A 427 6.94 -2.04 -10.07
CA ASP A 427 6.01 -0.90 -10.01
C ASP A 427 5.78 -0.48 -8.55
N GLN A 428 6.21 0.74 -8.20
CA GLN A 428 6.10 1.33 -6.87
C GLN A 428 5.09 2.49 -6.76
N GLY A 429 4.29 2.78 -7.80
CA GLY A 429 3.46 4.01 -7.79
C GLY A 429 2.34 4.07 -6.76
N ASP A 430 2.03 2.95 -6.10
CA ASP A 430 1.10 2.92 -4.95
C ASP A 430 1.80 3.19 -3.60
N ALA A 431 3.13 3.32 -3.57
CA ALA A 431 3.88 3.61 -2.35
C ALA A 431 3.72 5.08 -1.93
N ILE A 432 3.51 5.33 -0.64
CA ILE A 432 3.39 6.68 -0.08
C ILE A 432 4.63 7.53 -0.41
N ALA A 433 5.82 6.95 -0.33
CA ALA A 433 7.07 7.64 -0.64
C ALA A 433 7.11 8.20 -2.07
N GLN A 434 6.54 7.49 -3.05
CA GLN A 434 6.45 7.96 -4.44
C GLN A 434 5.25 8.89 -4.67
N MET A 435 4.09 8.52 -4.13
CA MET A 435 2.81 9.14 -4.44
C MET A 435 2.65 10.56 -3.87
N VAL A 436 3.12 10.78 -2.64
CA VAL A 436 2.94 12.03 -1.90
C VAL A 436 4.02 13.04 -2.31
N PRO A 437 3.67 14.20 -2.87
CA PRO A 437 4.65 15.17 -3.40
C PRO A 437 5.73 15.58 -2.39
N ALA A 438 5.40 15.83 -1.13
CA ALA A 438 6.40 16.27 -0.13
C ALA A 438 7.39 15.16 0.27
N MET A 439 7.10 13.90 -0.07
CA MET A 439 8.00 12.76 0.17
C MET A 439 9.08 12.63 -0.91
N GLN A 440 9.29 13.64 -1.75
CA GLN A 440 10.22 13.57 -2.88
C GLN A 440 11.64 13.20 -2.46
N LEU A 441 12.17 13.71 -1.34
CA LEU A 441 13.49 13.30 -0.84
C LEU A 441 13.49 11.83 -0.36
N GLN A 442 12.45 11.39 0.35
CA GLN A 442 12.28 9.98 0.77
C GLN A 442 12.18 9.05 -0.43
N SER A 443 11.53 9.49 -1.51
CA SER A 443 11.35 8.71 -2.72
C SER A 443 12.69 8.38 -3.41
N VAL A 444 13.69 9.25 -3.25
CA VAL A 444 15.04 9.03 -3.75
C VAL A 444 15.76 7.93 -2.96
N GLU A 445 15.54 7.84 -1.65
CA GLU A 445 16.13 6.82 -0.78
C GLU A 445 15.22 5.59 -0.57
N TYR A 446 14.08 5.51 -1.27
CA TYR A 446 13.13 4.43 -1.12
C TYR A 446 13.68 3.14 -1.73
N GLU A 447 14.16 2.25 -0.86
CA GLU A 447 14.86 1.00 -1.20
C GLU A 447 14.20 0.20 -2.35
N PRO A 448 12.86 0.05 -2.44
CA PRO A 448 12.25 -0.71 -3.52
C PRO A 448 12.43 -0.14 -4.94
N GLN A 449 12.78 1.14 -5.08
CA GLN A 449 12.95 1.77 -6.40
C GLN A 449 14.33 2.42 -6.61
N ARG A 450 15.11 2.68 -5.56
CA ARG A 450 16.34 3.45 -5.69
C ARG A 450 17.43 2.64 -6.40
N TRP A 451 18.17 3.30 -7.27
CA TRP A 451 19.44 2.84 -7.82
C TRP A 451 20.55 3.78 -7.38
N ASP A 452 21.54 3.21 -6.72
CA ASP A 452 22.68 3.88 -6.11
C ASP A 452 23.88 3.77 -7.07
N TYR A 453 24.05 4.77 -7.95
CA TYR A 453 25.30 4.94 -8.68
C TYR A 453 26.30 5.71 -7.82
N PHE A 454 27.58 5.38 -7.95
CA PHE A 454 28.66 6.18 -7.38
C PHE A 454 29.54 6.71 -8.52
N VAL A 455 29.56 8.02 -8.67
CA VAL A 455 30.19 8.72 -9.79
C VAL A 455 31.41 9.49 -9.33
N ASN A 456 32.29 9.83 -10.26
CA ASN A 456 33.37 10.76 -10.01
C ASN A 456 33.03 12.12 -10.62
N HIS A 457 33.07 13.17 -9.82
CA HIS A 457 33.13 14.53 -10.32
C HIS A 457 34.51 14.82 -10.94
N TYR A 458 35.57 14.21 -10.40
CA TYR A 458 36.95 14.37 -10.85
C TYR A 458 37.63 13.01 -11.01
N SER A 459 38.31 12.79 -12.12
CA SER A 459 39.04 11.54 -12.39
C SER A 459 40.27 11.33 -11.48
N ASN A 460 40.83 12.41 -10.92
CA ASN A 460 41.92 12.33 -9.94
C ASN A 460 41.35 12.07 -8.54
N LEU A 461 41.70 10.93 -7.93
CA LEU A 461 41.18 10.54 -6.61
C LEU A 461 41.48 11.59 -5.52
N THR A 462 42.71 12.11 -5.42
CA THR A 462 43.05 13.12 -4.40
C THR A 462 42.25 14.42 -4.56
N ARG A 463 41.91 14.80 -5.80
CA ARG A 463 40.97 15.92 -6.07
C ARG A 463 39.55 15.55 -5.63
N GLN A 464 39.08 14.36 -5.99
CA GLN A 464 37.75 13.83 -5.70
C GLN A 464 37.48 13.71 -4.19
N GLU A 465 38.46 13.27 -3.40
CA GLU A 465 38.37 13.07 -1.94
C GLU A 465 38.21 14.38 -1.15
N ARG A 466 38.34 15.53 -1.81
CA ARG A 466 38.06 16.83 -1.19
C ARG A 466 36.56 17.08 -0.99
N ASP A 467 35.72 16.39 -1.75
CA ASP A 467 34.26 16.47 -1.63
C ASP A 467 33.80 15.83 -0.31
N SER A 468 33.04 16.57 0.50
CA SER A 468 32.52 16.06 1.78
C SER A 468 31.54 14.89 1.63
N LYS A 469 30.99 14.71 0.42
CA LYS A 469 30.02 13.67 0.07
C LYS A 469 30.68 12.41 -0.48
N MET A 470 32.01 12.33 -0.47
CA MET A 470 32.74 11.12 -0.87
C MET A 470 32.31 9.90 -0.05
N VAL A 471 31.91 8.84 -0.75
CA VAL A 471 31.45 7.58 -0.16
C VAL A 471 32.52 6.51 -0.31
N TYR A 472 32.66 5.72 0.75
CA TYR A 472 33.60 4.60 0.84
C TYR A 472 32.88 3.34 1.31
N ASN A 473 33.30 2.19 0.79
CA ASN A 473 32.93 0.88 1.29
C ASN A 473 33.88 0.49 2.44
N GLN A 474 33.34 0.21 3.61
CA GLN A 474 34.14 -0.23 4.75
C GLN A 474 34.48 -1.71 4.66
N THR A 475 35.42 -2.16 5.50
CA THR A 475 35.87 -3.56 5.54
C THR A 475 34.80 -4.53 6.05
N ASP A 476 33.76 -4.03 6.71
CA ASP A 476 32.57 -4.78 7.15
C ASP A 476 31.40 -4.73 6.15
N GLY A 477 31.56 -4.01 5.04
CA GLY A 477 30.55 -3.84 3.98
C GLY A 477 29.58 -2.67 4.20
N GLU A 478 29.71 -1.90 5.28
CA GLU A 478 28.90 -0.69 5.50
C GLU A 478 29.45 0.52 4.75
N LEU A 479 28.60 1.49 4.42
CA LEU A 479 29.02 2.72 3.75
C LEU A 479 29.48 3.79 4.76
N TYR A 480 30.59 4.46 4.44
CA TYR A 480 31.05 5.66 5.14
C TYR A 480 30.98 6.86 4.20
N THR A 481 30.52 8.01 4.69
CA THR A 481 30.51 9.28 3.93
C THR A 481 31.33 10.32 4.68
N GLY A 482 32.29 10.96 4.00
CA GLY A 482 33.07 12.05 4.56
C GLY A 482 34.53 12.07 4.12
N LYS A 483 35.26 13.11 4.52
CA LYS A 483 36.66 13.34 4.11
C LYS A 483 37.70 12.48 4.84
N ASN A 484 37.31 11.76 5.90
CA ASN A 484 38.23 11.03 6.79
C ASN A 484 37.80 9.56 6.95
N PRO A 485 37.92 8.74 5.89
CA PRO A 485 37.48 7.35 5.92
C PRO A 485 38.28 6.48 6.89
N PRO A 486 37.69 5.41 7.45
CA PRO A 486 38.41 4.41 8.22
C PRO A 486 39.56 3.75 7.41
N ASN A 487 40.59 3.28 8.11
CA ASN A 487 41.72 2.60 7.48
C ASN A 487 41.26 1.36 6.69
N GLY A 488 41.65 1.29 5.41
CA GLY A 488 41.33 0.18 4.52
C GLY A 488 39.97 0.30 3.82
N ALA A 489 39.27 1.44 3.96
CA ALA A 489 38.02 1.67 3.23
C ALA A 489 38.25 1.92 1.73
N GLU A 490 37.41 1.25 0.94
CA GLU A 490 37.22 1.27 -0.52
C GLU A 490 36.64 2.59 -1.09
N PRO A 491 37.32 3.49 -1.83
CA PRO A 491 36.61 4.65 -2.41
C PRO A 491 35.57 4.18 -3.45
N LEU A 492 34.32 4.67 -3.32
CA LEU A 492 33.24 4.39 -4.27
C LEU A 492 32.95 5.56 -5.22
N GLY A 493 32.95 6.79 -4.70
CA GLY A 493 32.58 8.01 -5.45
C GLY A 493 31.49 8.81 -4.73
N ILE A 494 30.78 9.67 -5.45
CA ILE A 494 29.63 10.47 -4.97
C ILE A 494 28.34 9.75 -5.33
N LEU A 495 27.41 9.65 -4.37
CA LEU A 495 26.09 9.08 -4.63
C LEU A 495 25.36 9.90 -5.70
N TYR A 496 24.96 9.22 -6.77
CA TYR A 496 24.20 9.79 -7.87
C TYR A 496 22.91 8.98 -8.03
N PRO A 497 21.80 9.40 -7.41
CA PRO A 497 20.61 8.59 -7.36
C PRO A 497 19.89 8.52 -8.71
N ARG A 498 19.44 7.32 -9.06
CA ARG A 498 18.51 7.02 -10.16
C ARG A 498 17.41 6.09 -9.67
N ALA A 499 16.46 5.75 -10.53
CA ALA A 499 15.33 4.91 -10.16
C ALA A 499 15.18 3.71 -11.10
N GLY A 500 15.08 2.52 -10.51
CA GLY A 500 14.68 1.27 -11.15
C GLY A 500 13.24 0.91 -10.78
N THR A 501 12.28 1.59 -11.40
CA THR A 501 10.84 1.36 -11.23
C THR A 501 10.09 1.84 -12.47
N LEU A 502 8.86 1.39 -12.66
CA LEU A 502 7.98 1.84 -13.74
C LEU A 502 7.81 3.37 -13.72
N GLY A 503 8.19 4.03 -14.82
CA GLY A 503 8.25 5.49 -14.95
C GLY A 503 9.65 6.09 -14.72
N GLY A 504 10.64 5.28 -14.31
CA GLY A 504 12.02 5.68 -14.11
C GLY A 504 12.17 6.87 -13.16
N CYS A 505 13.07 7.81 -13.48
CA CYS A 505 13.34 8.97 -12.62
C CYS A 505 12.15 9.93 -12.46
N ALA A 506 11.06 9.81 -13.23
CA ALA A 506 9.85 10.56 -12.94
C ALA A 506 9.18 10.14 -11.62
N ALA A 507 9.45 8.90 -11.17
CA ALA A 507 8.92 8.34 -9.93
C ALA A 507 9.55 8.94 -8.65
N HIS A 508 10.73 9.56 -8.75
CA HIS A 508 11.44 10.10 -7.57
C HIS A 508 11.97 11.53 -7.71
N ASN A 509 11.75 12.19 -8.86
CA ASN A 509 12.24 13.55 -9.07
C ASN A 509 11.51 14.57 -8.17
N ALA A 510 12.00 15.81 -8.17
CA ALA A 510 11.39 16.94 -7.49
C ALA A 510 10.08 17.44 -8.17
N MET A 511 9.59 16.80 -9.23
CA MET A 511 8.39 17.19 -10.01
C MET A 511 8.44 18.56 -10.69
N ILE A 512 9.54 19.30 -10.60
CA ILE A 512 9.69 20.61 -11.25
C ILE A 512 9.50 20.47 -12.77
N THR A 513 8.59 21.28 -13.31
CA THR A 513 8.16 21.23 -14.70
C THR A 513 8.34 22.61 -15.33
N VAL A 514 9.57 22.90 -15.74
CA VAL A 514 9.95 24.16 -16.39
C VAL A 514 10.34 23.88 -17.84
N TYR A 515 9.72 24.62 -18.77
CA TYR A 515 9.95 24.49 -20.20
C TYR A 515 11.41 24.91 -20.53
N PRO A 516 12.13 24.14 -21.37
CA PRO A 516 13.52 24.46 -21.73
C PRO A 516 13.61 25.77 -22.51
N HIS A 517 14.82 26.31 -22.68
CA HIS A 517 15.01 27.53 -23.47
C HIS A 517 14.79 27.23 -24.95
N GLU A 518 14.25 28.17 -25.71
CA GLU A 518 14.07 28.01 -27.17
C GLU A 518 15.41 27.87 -27.91
N SER A 519 16.48 28.39 -27.33
CA SER A 519 17.86 28.22 -27.81
C SER A 519 18.30 26.75 -27.85
N ASP A 520 17.79 25.89 -26.95
CA ASP A 520 18.10 24.46 -26.93
C ASP A 520 17.61 23.76 -28.21
N TRP A 521 16.40 24.11 -28.64
CA TRP A 521 15.78 23.59 -29.86
C TRP A 521 16.38 24.19 -31.11
N THR A 522 16.65 25.50 -31.09
CA THR A 522 17.35 26.21 -32.18
C THR A 522 18.74 25.62 -32.42
N ASN A 523 19.46 25.24 -31.37
CA ASN A 523 20.75 24.57 -31.48
C ASN A 523 20.63 23.20 -32.17
N LEU A 524 19.65 22.38 -31.80
CA LEU A 524 19.36 21.11 -32.46
C LEU A 524 19.00 21.31 -33.95
N GLN A 525 18.10 22.27 -34.25
CA GLN A 525 17.75 22.64 -35.62
C GLN A 525 18.99 23.04 -36.43
N THR A 526 19.86 23.88 -35.86
CA THR A 526 21.05 24.38 -36.55
C THR A 526 22.06 23.27 -36.83
N ILE A 527 22.34 22.42 -35.84
CA ILE A 527 23.33 21.34 -35.98
C ILE A 527 22.84 20.26 -36.96
N THR A 528 21.54 19.97 -36.98
CA THR A 528 20.96 18.91 -37.81
C THR A 528 20.52 19.38 -39.20
N GLY A 529 20.25 20.69 -39.35
CA GLY A 529 19.59 21.24 -40.53
C GLY A 529 18.12 20.84 -40.66
N ASP A 530 17.50 20.32 -39.60
CA ASP A 530 16.13 19.80 -39.60
C ASP A 530 15.17 20.77 -38.89
N ASP A 531 14.36 21.46 -39.70
CA ASP A 531 13.37 22.46 -39.27
C ASP A 531 12.29 21.91 -38.33
N SER A 532 12.10 20.59 -38.27
CA SER A 532 11.18 20.00 -37.29
C SER A 532 11.64 20.20 -35.84
N TRP A 533 12.90 20.61 -35.62
CA TRP A 533 13.42 21.00 -34.30
C TRP A 533 13.23 22.48 -33.97
N ALA A 534 12.64 23.28 -34.87
CA ALA A 534 12.38 24.69 -34.56
C ALA A 534 11.56 24.85 -33.26
N PRO A 535 11.81 25.89 -32.45
CA PRO A 535 11.13 26.10 -31.17
C PRO A 535 9.60 26.04 -31.25
N ASP A 536 9.01 26.66 -32.28
CA ASP A 536 7.56 26.65 -32.52
C ASP A 536 7.01 25.24 -32.71
N ASN A 537 7.74 24.40 -33.46
CA ASN A 537 7.37 22.99 -33.65
C ASN A 537 7.49 22.22 -32.34
N MET A 538 8.56 22.46 -31.57
CA MET A 538 8.77 21.79 -30.29
C MET A 538 7.73 22.19 -29.23
N ARG A 539 7.24 23.44 -29.25
CA ARG A 539 6.15 23.91 -28.37
C ARG A 539 4.89 23.05 -28.53
N THR A 540 4.54 22.64 -29.74
CA THR A 540 3.35 21.80 -29.98
C THR A 540 3.41 20.46 -29.23
N TYR A 541 4.60 19.90 -29.01
CA TYR A 541 4.76 18.68 -28.22
C TYR A 541 4.55 18.93 -26.72
N PHE A 542 4.93 20.11 -26.22
CA PHE A 542 4.63 20.51 -24.84
C PHE A 542 3.13 20.69 -24.64
N GLU A 543 2.45 21.40 -25.54
CA GLU A 543 0.99 21.55 -25.51
C GLU A 543 0.27 20.20 -25.61
N LYS A 544 0.81 19.25 -26.38
CA LYS A 544 0.23 17.91 -26.53
C LYS A 544 0.37 17.04 -25.28
N LEU A 545 1.46 17.19 -24.52
CA LEU A 545 1.71 16.37 -23.34
C LEU A 545 1.13 16.96 -22.06
N GLU A 546 1.00 18.29 -21.98
CA GLU A 546 0.56 19.01 -20.78
C GLU A 546 -0.96 18.92 -20.58
N ARG A 547 -1.36 18.70 -19.33
CA ARG A 547 -2.66 19.05 -18.79
C ARG A 547 -2.47 20.09 -17.70
N ASN A 548 -2.54 21.34 -18.11
CA ASN A 548 -2.36 22.50 -17.24
C ASN A 548 -3.59 22.69 -16.35
N GLU A 549 -3.35 22.78 -15.04
CA GLU A 549 -4.40 22.96 -14.03
C GLU A 549 -4.23 24.26 -13.23
N TYR A 550 -3.42 25.21 -13.72
CA TYR A 550 -3.14 26.48 -13.04
C TYR A 550 -3.37 27.74 -13.89
N ALA A 551 -3.25 27.66 -15.21
CA ALA A 551 -3.57 28.73 -16.16
C ALA A 551 -5.04 28.65 -16.61
N LEU A 552 -5.56 29.73 -17.20
CA LEU A 552 -6.90 29.73 -17.78
C LEU A 552 -6.94 28.86 -19.04
N GLU A 553 -7.99 28.07 -19.21
CA GLU A 553 -8.19 27.23 -20.39
C GLU A 553 -8.11 28.07 -21.68
N GLY A 554 -7.29 27.60 -22.64
CA GLY A 554 -7.02 28.31 -23.89
C GLY A 554 -5.89 29.34 -23.82
N THR A 555 -5.16 29.45 -22.70
CA THR A 555 -3.91 30.25 -22.65
C THR A 555 -2.91 29.71 -23.67
N GLU A 556 -2.37 30.59 -24.51
CA GLU A 556 -1.39 30.24 -25.55
C GLU A 556 -0.11 29.62 -24.95
N GLY A 557 0.42 28.58 -25.60
CA GLY A 557 1.61 27.86 -25.14
C GLY A 557 1.35 26.72 -24.17
N HIS A 558 0.10 26.52 -23.74
CA HIS A 558 -0.28 25.48 -22.76
C HIS A 558 -1.22 24.43 -23.32
N GLY A 559 -1.02 23.20 -22.84
CA GLY A 559 -1.92 22.07 -23.08
C GLY A 559 -2.92 21.87 -21.97
N PHE A 560 -4.15 21.47 -22.29
CA PHE A 560 -5.22 21.22 -21.30
C PHE A 560 -5.78 19.79 -21.31
N ASP A 561 -5.34 18.95 -22.27
CA ASP A 561 -5.88 17.60 -22.49
C ASP A 561 -4.81 16.50 -22.40
N GLY A 562 -3.55 16.87 -22.16
CA GLY A 562 -2.42 15.95 -22.13
C GLY A 562 -2.47 14.95 -20.96
N TRP A 563 -1.41 14.14 -20.88
CA TRP A 563 -1.28 13.11 -19.84
C TRP A 563 -0.50 13.61 -18.61
N LEU A 564 0.34 14.63 -18.76
CA LEU A 564 1.15 15.18 -17.68
C LEU A 564 0.38 16.31 -16.98
N GLN A 565 -0.13 16.05 -15.78
CA GLN A 565 -0.84 17.07 -15.01
C GLN A 565 0.13 18.02 -14.32
N THR A 566 -0.01 19.32 -14.57
CA THR A 566 0.83 20.37 -14.01
C THR A 566 0.00 21.32 -13.15
N SER A 567 0.49 21.66 -11.96
CA SER A 567 -0.16 22.60 -11.05
C SER A 567 0.86 23.44 -10.28
N LEU A 568 0.41 24.48 -9.55
CA LEU A 568 1.26 25.34 -8.72
C LEU A 568 1.12 25.02 -7.22
N THR A 569 2.12 25.37 -6.41
CA THR A 569 1.97 25.30 -4.94
C THR A 569 0.88 26.28 -4.46
N SER A 570 0.05 25.88 -3.48
CA SER A 570 -0.94 26.81 -2.93
C SER A 570 -0.25 27.96 -2.19
N LEU A 571 -0.55 29.20 -2.58
CA LEU A 571 -0.06 30.39 -1.89
C LEU A 571 -0.61 30.52 -0.46
N THR A 572 -1.68 29.79 -0.09
CA THR A 572 -2.16 29.76 1.31
C THR A 572 -1.12 29.18 2.24
N LEU A 573 -0.42 28.12 1.83
CA LEU A 573 0.67 27.51 2.61
C LEU A 573 1.82 28.50 2.82
N VAL A 574 2.08 29.36 1.83
CA VAL A 574 3.11 30.40 1.92
C VAL A 574 2.73 31.48 2.93
N VAL A 575 1.46 31.88 2.96
CA VAL A 575 0.97 32.93 3.88
C VAL A 575 0.80 32.40 5.31
N GLU A 576 0.52 31.11 5.49
CA GLU A 576 0.44 30.45 6.80
C GLU A 576 1.76 30.49 7.57
N ASP A 577 2.89 30.52 6.87
CA ASP A 577 4.22 30.64 7.48
C ASP A 577 4.86 31.99 7.17
N GLN A 578 4.83 32.89 8.16
CA GLN A 578 5.40 34.23 8.02
C GLN A 578 6.91 34.22 7.71
N LYS A 579 7.65 33.17 8.11
CA LYS A 579 9.08 33.02 7.83
C LYS A 579 9.32 32.67 6.36
N LEU A 580 8.48 31.81 5.80
CA LEU A 580 8.49 31.53 4.36
C LEU A 580 8.16 32.79 3.55
N LEU A 581 7.15 33.55 3.99
CA LEU A 581 6.81 34.82 3.36
C LEU A 581 7.98 35.81 3.38
N THR A 582 8.70 35.98 4.51
CA THR A 582 9.84 36.92 4.57
C THR A 582 11.02 36.47 3.71
N LEU A 583 11.25 35.17 3.53
CA LEU A 583 12.25 34.64 2.60
C LEU A 583 11.94 34.96 1.14
N ILE A 584 10.66 34.88 0.74
CA ILE A 584 10.23 35.25 -0.61
C ILE A 584 10.40 36.76 -0.83
N LEU A 585 10.05 37.58 0.16
CA LEU A 585 10.21 39.03 0.08
C LEU A 585 11.67 39.45 0.05
N SER A 586 12.52 38.77 0.80
CA SER A 586 13.95 39.08 0.83
C SER A 586 14.63 38.73 -0.49
N ALA A 587 14.23 37.61 -1.12
CA ALA A 587 14.60 37.30 -2.50
C ALA A 587 14.13 38.37 -3.49
N ALA A 588 12.86 38.78 -3.45
CA ALA A 588 12.36 39.86 -4.32
C ALA A 588 13.10 41.19 -4.11
N THR A 589 13.44 41.52 -2.85
CA THR A 589 14.25 42.70 -2.51
C THR A 589 15.70 42.57 -2.99
N ALA A 590 16.27 41.37 -2.93
CA ALA A 590 17.59 41.06 -3.50
C ALA A 590 17.60 41.24 -5.02
N MET A 591 16.50 40.92 -5.70
CA MET A 591 16.29 41.23 -7.12
C MET A 591 16.06 42.72 -7.43
N GLY A 592 15.99 43.58 -6.41
CA GLY A 592 15.76 45.01 -6.58
C GLY A 592 14.29 45.38 -6.86
N LYS A 593 13.34 44.47 -6.63
CA LYS A 593 11.91 44.79 -6.74
C LYS A 593 11.48 45.68 -5.56
N GLY A 594 10.73 46.77 -5.85
CA GLY A 594 10.18 47.65 -4.83
C GLY A 594 8.95 47.03 -4.16
N ILE A 595 8.98 46.83 -2.84
CA ILE A 595 7.98 46.04 -2.10
C ILE A 595 7.10 46.96 -1.25
N ILE A 596 5.77 46.92 -1.46
CA ILE A 596 4.77 47.60 -0.60
C ILE A 596 4.29 46.60 0.46
N THR A 597 4.82 46.70 1.68
CA THR A 597 4.66 45.71 2.76
C THR A 597 3.21 45.40 3.15
N SER A 598 2.26 46.32 2.93
CA SER A 598 0.86 46.18 3.39
C SER A 598 -0.05 45.33 2.48
N LEU A 599 0.25 45.20 1.18
CA LEU A 599 -0.55 44.38 0.27
C LEU A 599 -0.10 42.92 0.25
N ILE A 600 1.17 42.66 0.60
CA ILE A 600 1.86 41.39 0.33
C ILE A 600 1.75 40.38 1.48
N THR A 601 1.28 40.79 2.65
CA THR A 601 0.84 39.87 3.73
C THR A 601 -0.47 39.14 3.39
N THR A 602 -1.01 39.36 2.19
CA THR A 602 -2.22 38.71 1.67
C THR A 602 -1.87 37.84 0.48
N VAL A 603 -2.67 36.80 0.23
CA VAL A 603 -2.57 35.95 -0.96
C VAL A 603 -2.57 36.80 -2.25
N THR A 604 -3.41 37.84 -2.31
CA THR A 604 -3.52 38.72 -3.48
C THR A 604 -2.24 39.50 -3.77
N GLY A 605 -1.56 40.04 -2.74
CA GLY A 605 -0.32 40.77 -2.96
C GLY A 605 0.86 39.86 -3.30
N LEU A 606 0.90 38.66 -2.74
CA LEU A 606 1.89 37.66 -3.15
C LEU A 606 1.66 37.19 -4.59
N ALA A 607 0.40 36.96 -4.97
CA ALA A 607 0.04 36.63 -6.34
C ALA A 607 0.48 37.72 -7.33
N HIS A 608 0.38 39.00 -6.96
CA HIS A 608 0.88 40.11 -7.80
C HIS A 608 2.39 40.02 -8.08
N ILE A 609 3.20 39.58 -7.10
CA ILE A 609 4.65 39.40 -7.27
C ILE A 609 4.95 38.20 -8.15
N LEU A 610 4.13 37.15 -8.04
CA LEU A 610 4.31 35.86 -8.70
C LEU A 610 3.32 35.70 -9.86
N THR A 611 3.03 36.79 -10.59
CA THR A 611 2.07 36.80 -11.70
C THR A 611 2.62 36.15 -12.96
N ASP A 612 3.93 36.22 -13.16
CA ASP A 612 4.54 35.72 -14.38
C ASP A 612 4.60 34.19 -14.39
N ASP A 613 4.33 33.62 -15.57
CA ASP A 613 4.42 32.19 -15.81
C ASP A 613 5.74 31.86 -16.51
N ILE A 614 6.57 31.08 -15.83
CA ILE A 614 7.87 30.62 -16.33
C ILE A 614 7.76 29.71 -17.57
N ASN A 615 6.59 29.13 -17.81
CA ASN A 615 6.30 28.29 -18.97
C ASN A 615 5.53 29.02 -20.08
N SER A 616 5.29 30.33 -19.94
CA SER A 616 4.54 31.10 -20.93
C SER A 616 5.14 31.06 -22.35
N ALA A 617 4.29 31.26 -23.35
CA ALA A 617 4.71 31.45 -24.75
C ALA A 617 5.19 32.89 -25.06
N ALA A 618 5.47 33.72 -24.05
CA ALA A 618 5.92 35.08 -24.29
C ALA A 618 7.28 35.09 -25.01
N ALA A 619 7.43 35.88 -26.07
CA ALA A 619 8.68 36.00 -26.82
C ALA A 619 9.88 36.48 -25.98
N THR A 620 9.62 37.15 -24.85
CA THR A 620 10.65 37.60 -23.91
C THR A 620 10.95 36.60 -22.79
N ARG A 621 10.22 35.48 -22.71
CA ARG A 621 10.29 34.52 -21.59
C ARG A 621 11.72 34.09 -21.29
N ASP A 622 12.48 33.75 -22.32
CA ASP A 622 13.87 33.27 -22.19
C ASP A 622 14.88 34.38 -21.90
N GLN A 623 14.48 35.65 -21.85
CA GLN A 623 15.35 36.78 -21.48
C GLN A 623 14.96 37.42 -20.14
N THR A 624 13.76 37.13 -19.64
CA THR A 624 13.24 37.72 -18.41
C THR A 624 13.92 37.12 -17.17
N GLN A 625 14.47 38.00 -16.32
CA GLN A 625 14.95 37.66 -14.98
C GLN A 625 13.86 38.01 -13.96
N ASP A 626 13.24 36.99 -13.37
CA ASP A 626 12.16 37.20 -12.40
C ASP A 626 12.10 36.08 -11.33
N LEU A 627 11.22 36.28 -10.35
CA LEU A 627 10.79 35.37 -9.31
C LEU A 627 9.45 34.75 -9.72
N TYR A 628 9.41 33.43 -9.81
CA TYR A 628 8.27 32.66 -10.29
C TYR A 628 7.75 31.70 -9.22
N GLN A 629 6.44 31.41 -9.23
CA GLN A 629 5.98 30.14 -8.71
C GLN A 629 6.46 29.02 -9.63
N VAL A 630 6.87 27.90 -9.06
CA VAL A 630 7.39 26.77 -9.85
C VAL A 630 6.26 25.80 -10.20
N PRO A 631 5.95 25.57 -11.49
CA PRO A 631 5.02 24.51 -11.89
C PRO A 631 5.58 23.13 -11.54
N ILE A 632 4.70 22.29 -11.00
CA ILE A 632 5.01 20.93 -10.55
C ILE A 632 4.12 19.90 -11.21
N ALA A 633 4.68 18.74 -11.55
CA ALA A 633 3.97 17.57 -12.09
C ALA A 633 3.17 16.85 -10.98
N VAL A 634 2.11 17.51 -10.53
CA VAL A 634 1.21 17.04 -9.46
C VAL A 634 -0.23 17.27 -9.89
N ASN A 635 -1.03 16.20 -9.85
CA ASN A 635 -2.47 16.26 -10.07
C ASN A 635 -3.13 17.16 -9.02
N ASN A 636 -3.86 18.19 -9.45
CA ASN A 636 -4.43 19.21 -8.60
C ASN A 636 -5.52 18.66 -7.65
N THR A 637 -6.29 17.65 -8.07
CA THR A 637 -7.41 17.09 -7.28
C THR A 637 -6.92 16.12 -6.20
N ALA A 638 -6.09 15.14 -6.58
CA ALA A 638 -5.61 14.11 -5.68
C ALA A 638 -4.35 14.54 -4.91
N SER A 639 -3.68 15.61 -5.35
CA SER A 639 -2.37 16.06 -4.89
C SER A 639 -1.36 14.91 -4.86
N ARG A 640 -1.30 14.16 -5.97
CA ARG A 640 -0.40 13.04 -6.19
C ARG A 640 0.56 13.38 -7.33
N ARG A 641 1.79 12.88 -7.23
CA ARG A 641 2.78 12.92 -8.32
C ARG A 641 2.14 12.45 -9.63
N SER A 642 2.37 13.18 -10.71
CA SER A 642 1.98 12.86 -12.08
C SER A 642 3.23 12.49 -12.88
N GLY A 643 3.17 11.44 -13.71
CA GLY A 643 4.32 11.08 -14.55
C GLY A 643 4.01 10.00 -15.60
N PRO A 644 5.03 9.57 -16.37
CA PRO A 644 4.88 8.58 -17.44
C PRO A 644 4.22 7.27 -17.00
N ARG A 645 4.41 6.87 -15.75
CA ARG A 645 3.79 5.68 -15.17
C ARG A 645 2.29 5.65 -15.40
N ASP A 646 1.61 6.75 -15.10
CA ASP A 646 0.14 6.81 -15.18
C ASP A 646 -0.29 6.69 -16.65
N PHE A 647 0.40 7.36 -17.56
CA PHE A 647 0.13 7.27 -18.99
C PHE A 647 0.36 5.85 -19.57
N ILE A 648 1.42 5.16 -19.13
CA ILE A 648 1.69 3.76 -19.49
C ILE A 648 0.54 2.86 -19.03
N LEU A 649 0.14 2.99 -17.76
CA LEU A 649 -0.89 2.14 -17.18
C LEU A 649 -2.27 2.43 -17.78
N ASP A 650 -2.61 3.70 -18.02
CA ASP A 650 -3.84 4.10 -18.68
C ASP A 650 -3.91 3.54 -20.11
N THR A 651 -2.78 3.57 -20.83
CA THR A 651 -2.70 3.02 -22.20
C THR A 651 -2.77 1.49 -22.20
N ALA A 652 -1.98 0.81 -21.36
CA ALA A 652 -1.92 -0.65 -21.31
C ALA A 652 -3.24 -1.29 -20.83
N ASN A 653 -3.96 -0.61 -19.92
CA ASN A 653 -5.23 -1.09 -19.37
C ASN A 653 -6.47 -0.57 -20.11
N ALA A 654 -6.30 0.28 -21.14
CA ALA A 654 -7.43 0.79 -21.91
C ALA A 654 -8.21 -0.35 -22.59
N VAL A 655 -9.54 -0.29 -22.47
CA VAL A 655 -10.47 -1.25 -23.08
C VAL A 655 -11.49 -0.53 -23.97
N ASN A 656 -11.94 -1.23 -25.00
CA ASN A 656 -13.11 -0.83 -25.78
C ASN A 656 -14.40 -1.05 -24.96
N ALA A 657 -15.53 -0.55 -25.44
CA ALA A 657 -16.82 -0.69 -24.76
C ALA A 657 -17.26 -2.15 -24.55
N ASP A 658 -16.77 -3.09 -25.38
CA ASP A 658 -17.02 -4.52 -25.26
C ASP A 658 -16.07 -5.24 -24.27
N GLY A 659 -15.15 -4.50 -23.64
CA GLY A 659 -14.13 -5.02 -22.72
C GLY A 659 -12.92 -5.63 -23.41
N SER A 660 -12.85 -5.61 -24.75
CA SER A 660 -11.65 -6.00 -25.49
C SER A 660 -10.53 -4.98 -25.30
N ARG A 661 -9.28 -5.42 -25.47
CA ARG A 661 -8.09 -4.55 -25.35
C ARG A 661 -8.17 -3.43 -26.40
N LYS A 662 -7.99 -2.17 -25.97
CA LYS A 662 -7.99 -1.02 -26.88
C LYS A 662 -6.65 -0.82 -27.59
N TYR A 663 -5.53 -0.87 -26.86
CA TYR A 663 -4.18 -0.64 -27.40
C TYR A 663 -3.25 -1.79 -27.06
N HIS A 664 -2.31 -2.13 -27.95
CA HIS A 664 -1.39 -3.26 -27.82
C HIS A 664 -0.05 -2.88 -27.14
N LEU A 665 -0.12 -2.33 -25.93
CA LEU A 665 1.05 -2.04 -25.08
C LEU A 665 1.26 -3.12 -24.00
N ASP A 666 2.17 -4.06 -24.20
CA ASP A 666 2.57 -5.02 -23.16
C ASP A 666 3.72 -4.45 -22.33
N VAL A 667 3.68 -4.64 -21.02
CA VAL A 667 4.71 -4.13 -20.08
C VAL A 667 5.36 -5.30 -19.36
N GLN A 668 6.68 -5.42 -19.49
CA GLN A 668 7.50 -6.46 -18.86
C GLN A 668 8.47 -5.84 -17.85
N LEU A 669 8.09 -5.93 -16.58
CA LEU A 669 8.87 -5.46 -15.44
C LEU A 669 9.87 -6.52 -14.94
N ASN A 670 10.76 -6.12 -14.03
CA ASN A 670 11.79 -6.99 -13.44
C ASN A 670 12.61 -7.70 -14.53
N THR A 671 13.00 -6.94 -15.55
CA THR A 671 13.68 -7.48 -16.73
C THR A 671 14.78 -6.52 -17.18
N LEU A 672 16.03 -6.90 -16.89
CA LEU A 672 17.21 -6.17 -17.30
C LEU A 672 17.61 -6.61 -18.71
N VAL A 673 17.49 -5.71 -19.69
CA VAL A 673 18.02 -5.95 -21.03
C VAL A 673 19.54 -5.90 -20.99
N THR A 674 20.17 -6.96 -21.52
CA THR A 674 21.62 -7.17 -21.42
C THR A 674 22.35 -6.92 -22.73
N LYS A 675 21.66 -7.08 -23.87
CA LYS A 675 22.27 -6.94 -25.20
C LYS A 675 21.22 -6.70 -26.29
N VAL A 676 21.56 -5.89 -27.29
CA VAL A 676 20.86 -5.79 -28.58
C VAL A 676 21.44 -6.83 -29.53
N ARG A 677 20.58 -7.56 -30.23
CA ARG A 677 20.97 -8.57 -31.22
C ARG A 677 20.97 -7.99 -32.63
N PHE A 678 21.99 -8.31 -33.40
CA PHE A 678 22.16 -7.83 -34.77
C PHE A 678 22.20 -8.97 -35.78
N ASP A 679 21.48 -8.81 -36.89
CA ASP A 679 21.76 -9.50 -38.14
C ASP A 679 22.85 -8.72 -38.90
N GLN A 680 23.97 -9.39 -39.17
CA GLN A 680 25.14 -8.82 -39.85
C GLN A 680 25.36 -9.49 -41.23
N SER A 681 24.36 -10.19 -41.76
CA SER A 681 24.44 -10.82 -43.08
C SER A 681 24.39 -9.80 -44.23
N GLY A 682 23.82 -8.61 -43.98
CA GLY A 682 23.74 -7.49 -44.92
C GLY A 682 24.93 -6.53 -44.86
N ALA A 683 24.91 -5.50 -45.72
CA ALA A 683 25.96 -4.47 -45.76
C ALA A 683 25.95 -3.53 -44.54
N THR A 684 24.81 -3.39 -43.86
CA THR A 684 24.64 -2.62 -42.63
C THR A 684 24.02 -3.52 -41.57
N PRO A 685 24.58 -3.58 -40.34
CA PRO A 685 23.99 -4.37 -39.26
C PRO A 685 22.57 -3.92 -38.95
N LYS A 686 21.65 -4.86 -38.77
CA LYS A 686 20.25 -4.57 -38.41
C LYS A 686 19.91 -5.12 -37.04
N ALA A 687 19.37 -4.29 -36.16
CA ALA A 687 18.85 -4.75 -34.87
C ALA A 687 17.59 -5.62 -35.10
N VAL A 688 17.61 -6.82 -34.52
CA VAL A 688 16.54 -7.83 -34.70
C VAL A 688 15.88 -8.24 -33.39
N GLY A 689 16.32 -7.66 -32.27
CA GLY A 689 15.74 -7.94 -30.96
C GLY A 689 16.70 -7.65 -29.80
N VAL A 690 16.32 -8.10 -28.61
CA VAL A 690 17.09 -7.93 -27.38
C VAL A 690 17.20 -9.24 -26.59
N GLU A 691 18.31 -9.40 -25.90
CA GLU A 691 18.52 -10.40 -24.85
C GLU A 691 18.30 -9.75 -23.49
N TYR A 692 17.79 -10.51 -22.53
CA TYR A 692 17.50 -10.00 -21.20
C TYR A 692 17.70 -11.06 -20.12
N LEU A 693 17.84 -10.56 -18.89
CA LEU A 693 17.69 -11.32 -17.65
C LEU A 693 16.39 -10.90 -16.97
N GLN A 694 15.52 -11.86 -16.66
CA GLN A 694 14.28 -11.63 -15.94
C GLN A 694 14.41 -12.11 -14.50
N GLY A 695 14.14 -11.22 -13.56
CA GLY A 695 14.35 -11.37 -12.13
C GLY A 695 14.29 -10.00 -11.44
N ASN A 696 14.09 -10.01 -10.12
CA ASN A 696 14.03 -8.77 -9.35
C ASN A 696 15.44 -8.26 -9.08
N SER A 697 15.64 -6.95 -9.09
CA SER A 697 16.88 -6.30 -8.62
C SER A 697 18.16 -6.87 -9.26
N LEU A 698 18.16 -7.02 -10.59
CA LEU A 698 19.25 -7.65 -11.32
C LEU A 698 20.43 -6.72 -11.62
N TYR A 699 20.25 -5.41 -11.49
CA TYR A 699 21.30 -4.44 -11.80
C TYR A 699 22.01 -4.02 -10.52
N ALA A 700 23.33 -3.96 -10.52
CA ALA A 700 24.15 -3.76 -9.31
C ALA A 700 24.00 -2.37 -8.68
N ALA A 701 23.36 -1.41 -9.37
CA ALA A 701 22.95 -0.15 -8.74
C ALA A 701 21.78 -0.36 -7.76
N ASP A 702 21.00 -1.43 -7.87
CA ASP A 702 19.93 -1.73 -6.91
C ASP A 702 20.56 -2.21 -5.58
N PRO A 703 20.28 -1.57 -4.43
CA PRO A 703 20.82 -2.02 -3.13
C PRO A 703 20.38 -3.43 -2.74
N ARG A 704 19.33 -3.98 -3.38
CA ARG A 704 18.83 -5.34 -3.18
C ARG A 704 19.47 -6.36 -4.14
N TYR A 705 20.47 -5.94 -4.91
CA TYR A 705 21.13 -6.77 -5.92
C TYR A 705 21.68 -8.08 -5.36
N ASP A 706 21.36 -9.18 -6.04
CA ASP A 706 21.93 -10.51 -5.80
C ASP A 706 22.36 -11.13 -7.14
N ALA A 707 23.67 -11.37 -7.27
CA ALA A 707 24.35 -11.76 -8.51
C ALA A 707 23.83 -13.05 -9.16
N ALA A 708 23.04 -13.89 -8.46
CA ALA A 708 22.65 -15.23 -8.94
C ALA A 708 21.17 -15.39 -9.35
N SER A 709 20.41 -14.31 -9.56
CA SER A 709 18.93 -14.38 -9.47
C SER A 709 18.12 -14.27 -10.77
N GLY A 710 18.76 -14.17 -11.96
CA GLY A 710 18.07 -13.92 -13.23
C GLY A 710 17.87 -15.15 -14.13
N SER A 711 16.74 -15.21 -14.82
CA SER A 711 16.48 -16.15 -15.92
C SER A 711 16.72 -15.49 -17.27
N THR A 712 17.51 -16.11 -18.14
CA THR A 712 17.80 -15.56 -19.47
C THR A 712 16.59 -15.68 -20.40
N GLY A 713 16.44 -14.70 -21.29
CA GLY A 713 15.43 -14.71 -22.34
C GLY A 713 15.81 -13.81 -23.50
N TYR A 714 14.99 -13.82 -24.54
CA TYR A 714 15.14 -12.94 -25.70
C TYR A 714 13.78 -12.55 -26.27
N VAL A 715 13.72 -11.39 -26.92
CA VAL A 715 12.58 -10.94 -27.72
C VAL A 715 13.06 -10.54 -29.10
N ALA A 716 12.43 -11.05 -30.15
CA ALA A 716 12.63 -10.58 -31.52
C ALA A 716 11.72 -9.39 -31.83
N VAL A 717 12.16 -8.50 -32.72
CA VAL A 717 11.39 -7.32 -33.12
C VAL A 717 11.14 -7.31 -34.62
N GLY A 718 9.93 -6.92 -35.03
CA GLY A 718 9.52 -6.83 -36.42
C GLY A 718 10.02 -5.55 -37.11
N LYS A 719 10.04 -4.42 -36.40
CA LYS A 719 10.51 -3.13 -36.92
C LYS A 719 11.77 -2.63 -36.23
N GLU A 720 11.66 -2.08 -35.01
CA GLU A 720 12.78 -1.37 -34.37
C GLU A 720 12.88 -1.66 -32.87
N VAL A 721 14.13 -1.77 -32.38
CA VAL A 721 14.45 -1.66 -30.96
C VAL A 721 14.69 -0.18 -30.63
N ILE A 722 14.13 0.29 -29.50
CA ILE A 722 14.30 1.66 -29.04
C ILE A 722 14.84 1.64 -27.61
N LEU A 723 16.03 2.21 -27.40
CA LEU A 723 16.67 2.29 -26.11
C LEU A 723 16.31 3.59 -25.40
N SER A 724 15.87 3.47 -24.15
CA SER A 724 15.41 4.56 -23.29
C SER A 724 15.85 4.34 -21.83
N THR A 725 17.05 3.77 -21.64
CA THR A 725 17.57 3.39 -20.32
C THR A 725 18.30 4.51 -19.58
N GLY A 726 18.40 5.70 -20.17
CA GLY A 726 18.98 6.90 -19.57
C GLY A 726 20.48 7.08 -19.84
N ALA A 727 21.02 8.22 -19.40
CA ALA A 727 22.35 8.69 -19.78
C ALA A 727 23.52 7.77 -19.40
N PHE A 728 23.35 6.88 -18.42
CA PHE A 728 24.39 5.92 -18.01
C PHE A 728 24.20 4.55 -18.65
N SER A 729 22.99 3.99 -18.55
CA SER A 729 22.74 2.61 -18.99
C SER A 729 22.60 2.48 -20.50
N THR A 730 22.18 3.52 -21.22
CA THR A 730 22.05 3.47 -22.69
C THR A 730 23.39 3.32 -23.39
N PRO A 731 24.42 4.15 -23.12
CA PRO A 731 25.74 3.94 -23.72
C PRO A 731 26.38 2.63 -23.24
N GLN A 732 26.14 2.20 -21.99
CA GLN A 732 26.59 0.89 -21.51
C GLN A 732 26.00 -0.25 -22.35
N LEU A 733 24.68 -0.25 -22.56
CA LEU A 733 23.99 -1.28 -23.33
C LEU A 733 24.44 -1.30 -24.80
N LEU A 734 24.62 -0.13 -25.43
CA LEU A 734 25.18 -0.04 -26.78
C LEU A 734 26.57 -0.67 -26.86
N LYS A 735 27.47 -0.32 -25.92
CA LYS A 735 28.84 -0.87 -25.87
C LYS A 735 28.84 -2.39 -25.68
N LEU A 736 28.06 -2.91 -24.72
CA LEU A 736 27.91 -4.36 -24.51
C LEU A 736 27.32 -5.10 -25.72
N SER A 737 26.60 -4.37 -26.59
CA SER A 737 26.05 -4.88 -27.84
C SER A 737 27.01 -4.76 -29.03
N GLY A 738 28.22 -4.24 -28.83
CA GLY A 738 29.23 -4.08 -29.89
C GLY A 738 29.12 -2.77 -30.68
N VAL A 739 28.33 -1.80 -30.21
CA VAL A 739 28.18 -0.48 -30.81
C VAL A 739 28.81 0.58 -29.90
N GLY A 740 29.95 1.13 -30.28
CA GLY A 740 30.68 2.10 -29.46
C GLY A 740 32.15 2.23 -29.85
N PRO A 741 33.00 2.84 -29.00
CA PRO A 741 34.40 3.09 -29.33
C PRO A 741 35.18 1.79 -29.53
N GLN A 742 35.68 1.56 -30.75
CA GLN A 742 36.34 0.31 -31.11
C GLN A 742 37.48 -0.10 -30.17
N GLU A 743 38.28 0.85 -29.70
CA GLU A 743 39.40 0.56 -28.78
C GLU A 743 38.92 0.04 -27.43
N GLU A 744 37.88 0.67 -26.85
CA GLU A 744 37.28 0.23 -25.59
C GLU A 744 36.68 -1.17 -25.73
N LEU A 745 35.87 -1.39 -26.78
CA LEU A 745 35.22 -2.67 -27.03
C LEU A 745 36.22 -3.82 -27.17
N LYS A 746 37.30 -3.62 -27.94
CA LYS A 746 38.37 -4.61 -28.11
C LYS A 746 39.10 -4.91 -26.80
N SER A 747 39.27 -3.93 -25.92
CA SER A 747 39.94 -4.14 -24.64
C SER A 747 39.17 -5.09 -23.71
N PHE A 748 37.84 -5.16 -23.86
CA PHE A 748 36.96 -6.10 -23.16
C PHE A 748 36.66 -7.39 -23.96
N GLY A 749 37.25 -7.57 -25.15
CA GLY A 749 36.99 -8.71 -26.01
C GLY A 749 35.56 -8.74 -26.59
N ILE A 750 34.93 -7.57 -26.75
CA ILE A 750 33.61 -7.42 -27.36
C ILE A 750 33.77 -7.25 -28.87
N ASP A 751 33.05 -8.04 -29.65
CA ASP A 751 33.02 -7.90 -31.11
C ASP A 751 32.43 -6.56 -31.52
N VAL A 752 33.13 -5.85 -32.41
CA VAL A 752 32.72 -4.53 -32.89
C VAL A 752 31.72 -4.71 -34.03
N VAL A 753 30.44 -4.45 -33.74
CA VAL A 753 29.36 -4.36 -34.74
C VAL A 753 29.46 -3.04 -35.49
N LYS A 754 29.64 -1.94 -34.76
CA LYS A 754 29.83 -0.62 -35.34
C LYS A 754 30.70 0.24 -34.44
N ASP A 755 31.78 0.78 -35.02
CA ASP A 755 32.60 1.80 -34.36
C ASP A 755 31.86 3.14 -34.36
N LEU A 756 31.51 3.61 -33.16
CA LEU A 756 30.92 4.92 -32.90
C LEU A 756 31.65 5.51 -31.68
N PRO A 757 32.71 6.32 -31.88
CA PRO A 757 33.53 6.81 -30.78
C PRO A 757 32.78 7.78 -29.85
N GLY A 758 31.66 8.34 -30.28
CA GLY A 758 30.82 9.21 -29.44
C GLY A 758 29.99 8.49 -28.37
N VAL A 759 29.83 7.17 -28.41
CA VAL A 759 28.98 6.46 -27.45
C VAL A 759 29.61 6.50 -26.05
N GLY A 760 28.90 7.12 -25.10
CA GLY A 760 29.35 7.28 -23.73
C GLY A 760 30.27 8.48 -23.50
N GLU A 761 30.64 9.22 -24.55
CA GLU A 761 31.36 10.49 -24.45
C GLU A 761 30.36 11.64 -24.30
N ASN A 762 30.83 12.89 -24.14
CA ASN A 762 29.96 14.07 -24.06
C ASN A 762 28.94 14.01 -22.90
N LEU A 763 29.23 13.25 -21.83
CA LEU A 763 28.39 13.24 -20.64
C LEU A 763 28.39 14.65 -20.04
N GLN A 764 27.19 15.18 -19.84
CA GLN A 764 26.96 16.50 -19.29
C GLN A 764 26.05 16.40 -18.08
N ASP A 765 26.27 17.29 -17.13
CA ASP A 765 25.37 17.57 -16.01
C ASP A 765 25.44 19.06 -15.72
N ARG A 766 24.68 19.49 -14.72
CA ARG A 766 24.71 20.84 -14.19
C ARG A 766 25.54 20.90 -12.94
N TYR A 767 26.07 22.09 -12.69
CA TYR A 767 26.62 22.43 -11.39
C TYR A 767 25.49 22.92 -10.50
N GLU A 768 25.21 22.14 -9.48
CA GLU A 768 24.30 22.47 -8.40
C GLU A 768 25.08 22.70 -7.11
N THR A 769 24.65 23.68 -6.34
CA THR A 769 25.14 23.97 -4.98
C THR A 769 24.02 24.55 -4.13
N GLY A 770 24.29 24.94 -2.89
CA GLY A 770 23.30 25.66 -2.10
C GLY A 770 23.89 26.44 -0.94
N VAL A 771 23.10 27.39 -0.44
CA VAL A 771 23.38 28.10 0.83
C VAL A 771 22.33 27.69 1.84
N VAL A 772 22.75 26.95 2.87
CA VAL A 772 21.88 26.48 3.94
C VAL A 772 21.95 27.44 5.12
N GLY A 773 20.78 27.91 5.57
CA GLY A 773 20.62 28.69 6.78
C GLY A 773 19.82 27.92 7.81
N LYS A 774 20.21 28.02 9.08
CA LYS A 774 19.44 27.55 10.24
C LYS A 774 18.82 28.71 11.00
N ASN A 775 17.51 28.65 11.25
CA ASN A 775 16.79 29.60 12.11
C ASN A 775 16.59 29.00 13.52
N PRO A 776 16.63 29.80 14.61
CA PRO A 776 16.32 29.28 15.95
C PRO A 776 14.86 28.82 16.12
N GLY A 777 13.91 29.39 15.39
CA GLY A 777 12.51 28.94 15.38
C GLY A 777 12.22 27.95 14.24
N GLU A 778 11.21 27.12 14.43
CA GLU A 778 10.75 26.15 13.43
C GLU A 778 9.83 26.80 12.37
N PHE A 779 9.78 26.23 11.17
CA PHE A 779 8.76 26.53 10.16
C PHE A 779 7.42 25.95 10.63
N VAL A 780 6.40 26.80 10.68
CA VAL A 780 5.04 26.44 11.13
C VAL A 780 4.45 25.35 10.25
N ILE A 781 4.71 25.40 8.94
CA ILE A 781 4.15 24.45 7.98
C ILE A 781 4.77 23.05 8.06
N THR A 782 5.98 22.89 8.61
CA THR A 782 6.69 21.59 8.64
C THR A 782 7.02 21.07 10.03
N LYS A 783 6.85 21.86 11.10
CA LYS A 783 7.20 21.46 12.49
C LYS A 783 6.55 20.15 12.95
N ASP A 784 5.34 19.86 12.48
CA ASP A 784 4.58 18.67 12.87
C ASP A 784 4.76 17.50 11.88
N CYS A 785 5.52 17.71 10.79
CA CYS A 785 5.71 16.72 9.73
C CYS A 785 6.84 15.77 10.07
N THR A 786 6.57 14.46 10.06
CA THR A 786 7.58 13.44 10.42
C THR A 786 8.16 12.73 9.20
N PHE A 787 7.57 12.97 8.03
CA PHE A 787 7.94 12.41 6.73
C PHE A 787 8.08 10.88 6.76
N GLY A 788 7.17 10.23 7.49
CA GLY A 788 7.14 8.78 7.68
C GLY A 788 8.24 8.20 8.59
N TYR A 789 9.13 9.01 9.16
CA TYR A 789 10.18 8.53 10.07
C TYR A 789 9.67 8.18 11.46
N THR A 790 8.58 8.83 11.91
CA THR A 790 7.90 8.51 13.17
C THR A 790 6.39 8.39 12.95
N SER A 791 5.72 7.61 13.81
CA SER A 791 4.28 7.36 13.74
C SER A 791 3.61 7.80 15.04
N PRO A 792 2.48 8.54 14.99
CA PRO A 792 1.81 9.00 13.77
C PRO A 792 2.59 10.11 13.03
N ASP A 793 2.30 10.28 11.74
CA ASP A 793 2.73 11.42 10.92
C ASP A 793 1.52 12.35 10.69
N PRO A 794 1.40 13.46 11.44
CA PRO A 794 0.26 14.39 11.35
C PRO A 794 0.06 15.00 9.95
N CYS A 795 1.15 15.32 9.24
CA CYS A 795 1.07 15.92 7.91
C CYS A 795 0.61 14.89 6.87
N LEU A 796 1.10 13.65 6.97
CA LEU A 796 0.60 12.56 6.13
C LEU A 796 -0.88 12.28 6.41
N GLN A 797 -1.27 12.25 7.68
CA GLN A 797 -2.66 12.04 8.05
C GLN A 797 -3.54 13.17 7.51
N THR A 798 -3.11 14.42 7.61
CA THR A 798 -3.81 15.57 7.03
C THR A 798 -3.99 15.41 5.52
N TRP A 799 -2.95 15.00 4.80
CA TRP A 799 -3.05 14.74 3.37
C TRP A 799 -4.00 13.56 3.04
N GLN A 800 -4.04 12.52 3.88
CA GLN A 800 -4.91 11.35 3.67
C GLN A 800 -6.39 11.66 3.97
N ASP A 801 -6.65 12.41 5.04
CA ASP A 801 -8.00 12.67 5.57
C ASP A 801 -8.77 13.74 4.77
N ASN A 802 -8.09 14.48 3.89
CA ASN A 802 -8.65 15.61 3.16
C ASN A 802 -8.73 15.35 1.64
N ASP A 803 -9.67 15.99 0.95
CA ASP A 803 -10.00 15.71 -0.46
C ASP A 803 -9.72 16.87 -1.43
N THR A 804 -9.45 18.08 -0.94
CA THR A 804 -9.02 19.23 -1.76
C THR A 804 -7.56 19.57 -1.54
N LYS A 805 -6.90 20.15 -2.55
CA LYS A 805 -5.49 20.56 -2.48
C LYS A 805 -5.20 21.50 -1.32
N GLU A 806 -6.09 22.47 -1.10
CA GLU A 806 -5.96 23.47 -0.04
C GLU A 806 -6.04 22.82 1.34
N SER A 807 -6.89 21.80 1.49
CA SER A 807 -7.07 21.08 2.76
C SER A 807 -6.04 19.97 3.01
N ARG A 808 -5.27 19.55 2.00
CA ARG A 808 -4.28 18.47 2.11
C ARG A 808 -2.95 18.91 2.76
N GLY A 809 -2.81 20.21 3.06
CA GLY A 809 -1.65 20.77 3.76
C GLY A 809 -0.35 20.68 2.97
N VAL A 810 0.78 20.82 3.68
CA VAL A 810 2.12 20.91 3.05
C VAL A 810 2.51 19.68 2.24
N TYR A 811 1.90 18.51 2.49
CA TYR A 811 2.18 17.28 1.74
C TYR A 811 1.57 17.26 0.33
N ALA A 812 0.77 18.27 -0.01
CA ALA A 812 0.24 18.46 -1.36
C ALA A 812 1.24 19.07 -2.37
N THR A 813 2.42 19.50 -1.92
CA THR A 813 3.48 20.10 -2.76
C THR A 813 4.85 19.44 -2.53
N ASN A 814 5.83 19.71 -3.38
CA ASN A 814 7.20 19.20 -3.33
C ASN A 814 8.14 20.00 -2.39
N GLY A 815 7.65 21.08 -1.77
CA GLY A 815 8.41 21.97 -0.89
C GLY A 815 9.17 23.10 -1.61
N ILE A 816 9.12 23.18 -2.93
CA ILE A 816 9.77 24.23 -3.74
C ILE A 816 8.68 25.15 -4.28
N ALA A 817 8.34 26.16 -3.50
CA ALA A 817 7.25 27.09 -3.83
C ALA A 817 7.66 28.15 -4.86
N ILE A 818 8.93 28.58 -4.83
CA ILE A 818 9.44 29.69 -5.63
C ILE A 818 10.81 29.42 -6.23
N ALA A 819 11.09 30.07 -7.36
CA ALA A 819 12.41 30.10 -7.96
C ALA A 819 12.67 31.42 -8.69
N ILE A 820 13.96 31.72 -8.87
CA ILE A 820 14.46 32.94 -9.49
C ILE A 820 15.27 32.55 -10.72
N THR A 821 15.00 33.20 -11.85
CA THR A 821 15.89 33.18 -13.00
C THR A 821 16.80 34.40 -12.96
N LYS A 822 18.10 34.18 -13.17
CA LYS A 822 19.10 35.26 -13.15
C LYS A 822 20.15 35.02 -14.22
N LYS A 823 20.66 36.11 -14.78
CA LYS A 823 21.80 36.11 -15.69
C LYS A 823 23.07 36.40 -14.88
N SER A 824 24.08 35.55 -15.00
CA SER A 824 25.41 35.77 -14.43
C SER A 824 26.20 36.80 -15.23
N SER A 825 27.27 37.32 -14.66
CA SER A 825 28.22 38.19 -15.39
C SER A 825 28.95 37.46 -16.53
N SER A 826 28.95 36.12 -16.51
CA SER A 826 29.61 35.26 -17.49
C SER A 826 28.68 34.85 -18.64
N ALA A 827 27.42 35.28 -18.60
CA ALA A 827 26.46 35.14 -19.71
C ALA A 827 26.44 36.42 -20.55
N SER A 828 26.42 36.27 -21.87
CA SER A 828 26.32 37.39 -22.81
C SER A 828 24.94 38.05 -22.76
N GLU A 829 24.80 39.27 -23.30
CA GLU A 829 23.48 39.93 -23.37
C GLU A 829 22.46 39.11 -24.16
N SER A 830 22.90 38.38 -25.19
CA SER A 830 22.06 37.50 -26.01
C SER A 830 21.83 36.11 -25.40
N ASP A 831 22.58 35.73 -24.36
CA ASP A 831 22.42 34.42 -23.72
C ASP A 831 21.14 34.40 -22.87
N ASP A 832 20.59 33.22 -22.63
CA ASP A 832 19.49 33.05 -21.68
C ASP A 832 19.99 33.23 -20.23
N PRO A 833 19.11 33.60 -19.25
CA PRO A 833 19.43 33.56 -17.83
C PRO A 833 19.95 32.17 -17.44
N ASP A 834 21.20 32.11 -17.03
CA ASP A 834 21.93 30.86 -16.86
C ASP A 834 21.92 30.33 -15.43
N LEU A 835 21.23 31.03 -14.50
CA LEU A 835 21.07 30.66 -13.10
C LEU A 835 19.60 30.45 -12.75
N PHE A 836 19.33 29.35 -12.04
CA PHE A 836 18.05 29.07 -11.40
C PHE A 836 18.27 28.88 -9.90
N ILE A 837 17.63 29.73 -9.10
CA ILE A 837 17.81 29.75 -7.63
C ILE A 837 16.46 29.48 -6.98
N SER A 838 16.30 28.34 -6.34
CA SER A 838 15.04 27.88 -5.75
C SER A 838 15.14 27.67 -4.25
N GLY A 839 14.03 27.81 -3.55
CA GLY A 839 13.99 27.73 -2.09
C GLY A 839 13.29 26.47 -1.58
N ALA A 840 13.85 25.82 -0.56
CA ALA A 840 13.25 24.65 0.08
C ALA A 840 13.46 24.65 1.62
N PRO A 841 12.44 24.24 2.42
CA PRO A 841 12.54 24.15 3.89
C PRO A 841 13.20 22.83 4.32
N ALA A 842 14.46 22.64 3.94
CA ALA A 842 15.26 21.46 4.25
C ALA A 842 16.73 21.83 4.45
N ASN A 843 17.49 20.99 5.15
CA ASN A 843 18.96 21.05 5.22
C ASN A 843 19.55 20.21 4.08
N PHE A 844 19.74 20.80 2.89
CA PHE A 844 20.05 20.05 1.68
C PHE A 844 21.37 20.51 1.01
N PRO A 845 22.52 19.93 1.39
CA PRO A 845 23.82 20.23 0.79
C PRO A 845 24.19 19.34 -0.41
N GLY A 846 23.22 18.60 -0.97
CA GLY A 846 23.42 17.65 -2.07
C GLY A 846 23.16 16.19 -1.70
N TYR A 847 23.50 15.27 -2.61
CA TYR A 847 23.19 13.84 -2.49
C TYR A 847 24.34 13.04 -1.84
N TYR A 848 23.98 12.26 -0.82
CA TYR A 848 24.86 11.31 -0.12
C TYR A 848 23.98 10.33 0.68
N PRO A 849 24.45 9.14 1.07
CA PRO A 849 23.64 8.20 1.83
C PRO A 849 23.01 8.80 3.10
N ASN A 850 21.71 8.63 3.29
CA ASN A 850 20.84 9.18 4.35
C ASN A 850 20.55 10.69 4.26
N PHE A 851 20.82 11.34 3.13
CA PHE A 851 20.61 12.78 2.98
C PHE A 851 19.16 13.21 3.24
N ALA A 852 18.14 12.41 2.90
CA ALA A 852 16.75 12.81 3.08
C ALA A 852 16.38 12.84 4.57
N LYS A 853 16.85 11.85 5.32
CA LYS A 853 16.63 11.78 6.77
C LYS A 853 17.31 12.93 7.50
N ILE A 854 18.54 13.24 7.13
CA ILE A 854 19.31 14.35 7.72
C ILE A 854 18.69 15.69 7.32
N GLY A 855 18.30 15.83 6.06
CA GLY A 855 17.73 17.05 5.52
C GLY A 855 16.37 17.43 6.09
N LEU A 856 15.62 16.45 6.60
CA LEU A 856 14.28 16.61 7.14
C LEU A 856 14.21 16.28 8.64
N GLN A 857 15.36 16.27 9.34
CA GLN A 857 15.43 15.91 10.75
C GLN A 857 14.84 16.98 11.67
N ASP A 858 14.89 18.25 11.27
CA ASP A 858 14.28 19.38 11.98
C ASP A 858 13.55 20.31 11.00
N ALA A 859 12.69 21.17 11.54
CA ALA A 859 11.96 22.18 10.78
C ALA A 859 12.63 23.55 10.85
N GLN A 860 13.96 23.64 11.02
CA GLN A 860 14.66 24.90 11.27
C GLN A 860 15.52 25.39 10.09
N HIS A 861 15.66 24.59 9.04
CA HIS A 861 16.56 24.90 7.93
C HIS A 861 15.84 25.36 6.67
N TRP A 862 16.48 26.31 5.98
CA TRP A 862 16.15 26.70 4.62
C TRP A 862 17.38 26.49 3.74
N THR A 863 17.18 26.04 2.52
CA THR A 863 18.22 25.97 1.50
C THR A 863 17.80 26.81 0.30
N TRP A 864 18.67 27.74 -0.11
CA TRP A 864 18.64 28.28 -1.46
C TRP A 864 19.46 27.36 -2.36
N ILE A 865 18.77 26.54 -3.15
CA ILE A 865 19.34 25.60 -4.11
C ILE A 865 19.65 26.37 -5.39
N ILE A 866 20.89 26.24 -5.85
CA ILE A 866 21.43 26.97 -6.99
C ILE A 866 21.74 25.97 -8.08
N LEU A 867 21.32 26.28 -9.30
CA LEU A 867 21.52 25.44 -10.47
C LEU A 867 22.04 26.31 -11.63
N LYS A 868 23.17 25.90 -12.21
CA LYS A 868 23.67 26.42 -13.49
C LYS A 868 22.96 25.71 -14.62
N ALA A 869 22.26 26.45 -15.49
CA ALA A 869 21.56 25.90 -16.65
C ALA A 869 22.56 25.30 -17.66
N HIS A 870 22.95 26.04 -18.69
CA HIS A 870 23.85 25.57 -19.73
C HIS A 870 25.29 25.49 -19.21
N ALA A 871 25.67 24.33 -18.63
CA ALA A 871 27.05 24.05 -18.30
C ALA A 871 27.87 23.92 -19.59
N ARG A 872 29.07 24.51 -19.60
CA ARG A 872 29.97 24.49 -20.75
C ARG A 872 30.77 23.20 -20.83
N ASN A 873 30.94 22.52 -19.69
CA ASN A 873 31.62 21.25 -19.61
C ASN A 873 30.87 20.15 -20.37
N ASN A 874 31.58 19.44 -21.24
CA ASN A 874 31.13 18.24 -21.92
C ASN A 874 32.23 17.16 -22.00
N ALA A 875 33.17 17.19 -21.06
CA ALA A 875 34.29 16.26 -20.99
C ALA A 875 33.97 14.97 -20.21
N GLY A 876 32.72 14.78 -19.77
CA GLY A 876 32.35 13.61 -19.02
C GLY A 876 32.28 12.35 -19.90
N THR A 877 32.45 11.19 -19.27
CA THR A 877 32.45 9.88 -19.92
C THR A 877 31.70 8.81 -19.12
N VAL A 878 31.15 7.81 -19.82
CA VAL A 878 30.58 6.57 -19.30
C VAL A 878 31.31 5.40 -19.97
N LYS A 879 32.14 4.69 -19.22
CA LYS A 879 32.97 3.57 -19.71
C LYS A 879 32.57 2.25 -19.09
N LEU A 880 32.77 1.16 -19.83
CA LEU A 880 32.58 -0.18 -19.29
C LEU A 880 33.60 -0.46 -18.18
N ARG A 881 33.12 -1.07 -17.10
CA ARG A 881 33.96 -1.62 -16.03
C ARG A 881 34.27 -3.09 -16.28
N SER A 882 33.33 -3.80 -16.89
CA SER A 882 33.40 -5.23 -17.21
C SER A 882 32.46 -5.56 -18.38
N THR A 883 32.46 -6.83 -18.80
CA THR A 883 31.48 -7.37 -19.76
C THR A 883 30.20 -7.87 -19.10
N ASN A 884 30.08 -7.79 -17.78
CA ASN A 884 28.87 -8.17 -17.07
C ASN A 884 27.81 -7.06 -17.19
N PRO A 885 26.65 -7.31 -17.82
CA PRO A 885 25.59 -6.30 -17.97
C PRO A 885 24.97 -5.87 -16.64
N GLN A 886 25.18 -6.63 -15.57
CA GLN A 886 24.67 -6.30 -14.24
C GLN A 886 25.57 -5.30 -13.51
N ASP A 887 26.83 -5.14 -13.90
CA ASP A 887 27.76 -4.22 -13.23
C ASP A 887 27.47 -2.76 -13.64
N VAL A 888 27.67 -1.82 -12.71
CA VAL A 888 27.57 -0.39 -13.03
C VAL A 888 28.79 0.09 -13.84
N PRO A 889 28.60 0.99 -14.83
CA PRO A 889 29.73 1.53 -15.59
C PRO A 889 30.61 2.44 -14.72
N GLN A 890 31.80 2.75 -15.22
CA GLN A 890 32.61 3.85 -14.69
C GLN A 890 32.05 5.17 -15.24
N ILE A 891 31.76 6.12 -14.36
CA ILE A 891 31.13 7.40 -14.71
C ILE A 891 32.01 8.52 -14.16
N ASP A 892 32.57 9.33 -15.05
CA ASP A 892 33.45 10.45 -14.72
C ASP A 892 32.88 11.71 -15.37
N PHE A 893 32.53 12.74 -14.60
CA PHE A 893 31.99 14.00 -15.16
C PHE A 893 33.08 15.01 -15.54
N ASN A 894 34.26 14.92 -14.92
CA ASN A 894 35.36 15.86 -15.09
C ASN A 894 34.91 17.32 -14.91
N TYR A 895 34.51 17.68 -13.69
CA TYR A 895 34.03 19.01 -13.34
C TYR A 895 35.13 20.07 -13.44
N PHE A 896 34.70 21.31 -13.73
CA PHE A 896 35.51 22.54 -13.72
C PHE A 896 36.92 22.36 -14.31
N ASP A 897 37.95 22.45 -13.45
CA ASP A 897 39.37 22.49 -13.79
C ASP A 897 39.91 21.17 -14.39
N THR A 898 39.10 20.12 -14.39
CA THR A 898 39.41 18.84 -15.06
C THR A 898 38.59 18.60 -16.33
N GLY A 899 37.62 19.46 -16.60
CA GLY A 899 36.72 19.37 -17.75
C GLY A 899 37.18 20.22 -18.93
N VAL A 900 36.24 21.02 -19.44
CA VAL A 900 36.51 21.96 -20.53
C VAL A 900 37.05 23.27 -19.97
N THR A 901 38.35 23.53 -20.19
CA THR A 901 39.05 24.76 -19.73
C THR A 901 39.41 25.71 -20.86
N THR A 902 39.14 25.34 -22.12
CA THR A 902 39.33 26.22 -23.27
C THR A 902 38.43 27.44 -23.17
N ASP A 903 38.95 28.62 -23.54
CA ASP A 903 38.24 29.90 -23.45
C ASP A 903 37.67 30.21 -22.06
N ASP A 904 38.36 29.76 -21.00
CA ASP A 904 37.98 29.94 -19.59
C ASP A 904 36.56 29.42 -19.28
N ALA A 905 36.12 28.37 -19.99
CA ALA A 905 34.76 27.85 -19.89
C ALA A 905 34.39 27.39 -18.46
N ASP A 906 35.32 26.71 -17.78
CA ASP A 906 35.20 26.27 -16.40
C ASP A 906 35.14 27.46 -15.41
N GLU A 907 36.00 28.46 -15.59
CA GLU A 907 36.01 29.65 -14.74
C GLU A 907 34.75 30.50 -14.91
N LYS A 908 34.17 30.56 -16.12
CA LYS A 908 32.88 31.20 -16.39
C LYS A 908 31.71 30.48 -15.70
N ASP A 909 31.70 29.16 -15.72
CA ASP A 909 30.69 28.38 -15.01
C ASP A 909 30.85 28.51 -13.49
N LEU A 910 32.09 28.48 -12.99
CA LEU A 910 32.41 28.70 -11.58
C LEU A 910 31.99 30.10 -11.10
N GLN A 911 32.26 31.12 -11.91
CA GLN A 911 31.88 32.50 -11.61
C GLN A 911 30.36 32.67 -11.54
N ALA A 912 29.61 32.04 -12.44
CA ALA A 912 28.15 32.06 -12.41
C ALA A 912 27.59 31.45 -11.11
N VAL A 913 28.09 30.27 -10.71
CA VAL A 913 27.67 29.61 -9.48
C VAL A 913 28.06 30.43 -8.23
N TYR A 914 29.24 31.04 -8.24
CA TYR A 914 29.70 31.95 -7.18
C TYR A 914 28.75 33.13 -6.99
N GLU A 915 28.34 33.79 -8.08
CA GLU A 915 27.40 34.93 -8.03
C GLU A 915 26.02 34.53 -7.50
N ALA A 916 25.55 33.33 -7.84
CA ALA A 916 24.30 32.81 -7.31
C ALA A 916 24.38 32.52 -5.79
N MET A 917 25.51 32.04 -5.28
CA MET A 917 25.72 31.85 -3.84
C MET A 917 25.76 33.18 -3.09
N GLU A 918 26.43 34.19 -3.66
CA GLU A 918 26.45 35.55 -3.09
C GLU A 918 25.05 36.18 -3.12
N PHE A 919 24.27 35.97 -4.18
CA PHE A 919 22.86 36.39 -4.23
C PHE A 919 22.02 35.70 -3.14
N ALA A 920 22.19 34.39 -2.91
CA ALA A 920 21.48 33.68 -1.85
C ALA A 920 21.85 34.22 -0.45
N ARG A 921 23.11 34.60 -0.23
CA ARG A 921 23.55 35.29 0.99
C ARG A 921 22.91 36.66 1.14
N GLU A 922 22.83 37.43 0.06
CA GLU A 922 22.12 38.72 0.05
C GLU A 922 20.64 38.55 0.40
N ALA A 923 19.99 37.51 -0.13
CA ALA A 923 18.60 37.18 0.21
C ALA A 923 18.43 36.86 1.70
N TYR A 924 19.36 36.15 2.34
CA TYR A 924 19.32 35.95 3.80
C TYR A 924 19.54 37.26 4.57
N GLN A 925 20.47 38.10 4.14
CA GLN A 925 20.77 39.39 4.81
C GLN A 925 19.59 40.37 4.76
N LYS A 926 18.81 40.34 3.67
CA LYS A 926 17.61 41.19 3.48
C LYS A 926 16.35 40.65 4.17
N MET A 927 16.43 39.48 4.81
CA MET A 927 15.29 38.83 5.46
C MET A 927 14.91 39.54 6.77
N ILE A 928 13.61 39.71 7.02
CA ILE A 928 13.08 40.33 8.25
C ILE A 928 13.03 39.27 9.36
N PRO A 929 13.86 39.36 10.42
CA PRO A 929 14.00 38.30 11.41
C PRO A 929 12.86 38.33 12.43
N LEU A 930 11.73 37.68 12.11
CA LEU A 930 10.52 37.67 12.96
C LEU A 930 10.73 36.93 14.29
N ASP A 931 11.38 35.78 14.27
CA ASP A 931 11.67 34.91 15.44
C ASP A 931 13.17 34.58 15.58
N GLY A 932 14.03 35.31 14.85
CA GLY A 932 15.47 35.15 14.82
C GLY A 932 16.03 35.25 13.40
N ALA A 933 17.31 35.58 13.29
CA ALA A 933 18.00 35.58 12.00
C ALA A 933 18.47 34.16 11.63
N PHE A 934 18.57 33.88 10.33
CA PHE A 934 19.23 32.66 9.86
C PHE A 934 20.73 32.75 10.08
N THR A 935 21.31 31.67 10.60
CA THR A 935 22.76 31.46 10.65
C THR A 935 23.14 30.56 9.50
N GLU A 936 24.06 31.01 8.63
CA GLU A 936 24.56 30.18 7.53
C GLU A 936 25.35 28.99 8.09
N THR A 937 24.88 27.77 7.80
CA THR A 937 25.50 26.51 8.23
C THR A 937 26.27 25.83 7.10
N TRP A 938 25.99 26.18 5.84
CA TRP A 938 26.64 25.63 4.65
C TRP A 938 26.67 26.70 3.55
N PRO A 939 27.85 27.08 3.01
CA PRO A 939 29.21 26.65 3.39
C PRO A 939 29.68 27.14 4.78
N GLY A 940 29.02 28.18 5.29
CA GLY A 940 29.40 28.87 6.51
C GLY A 940 29.96 30.27 6.18
N ALA A 941 29.58 31.26 6.99
CA ALA A 941 29.81 32.67 6.70
C ALA A 941 31.29 33.10 6.55
N ASN A 942 32.24 32.26 7.01
CA ASN A 942 33.67 32.53 6.89
C ASN A 942 34.25 32.12 5.52
N VAL A 943 33.53 31.33 4.73
CA VAL A 943 33.97 30.87 3.40
C VAL A 943 33.59 31.92 2.36
N THR A 944 34.54 32.76 1.95
CA THR A 944 34.31 33.94 1.09
C THR A 944 35.35 34.07 -0.01
N GLY A 945 35.08 34.87 -1.04
CA GLY A 945 36.04 35.12 -2.14
C GLY A 945 36.55 33.83 -2.79
N ASP A 946 37.86 33.68 -2.89
CA ASP A 946 38.50 32.51 -3.51
C ASP A 946 38.24 31.20 -2.74
N ASP A 947 38.05 31.27 -1.41
CA ASP A 947 37.69 30.08 -0.61
C ASP A 947 36.28 29.58 -0.99
N LEU A 948 35.36 30.50 -1.34
CA LEU A 948 34.04 30.13 -1.82
C LEU A 948 34.10 29.47 -3.20
N LYS A 949 34.95 29.98 -4.10
CA LYS A 949 35.19 29.32 -5.40
C LYS A 949 35.77 27.92 -5.22
N GLN A 950 36.72 27.76 -4.30
CA GLN A 950 37.28 26.44 -4.01
C GLN A 950 36.23 25.50 -3.38
N PHE A 951 35.39 26.02 -2.48
CA PHE A 951 34.27 25.28 -1.93
C PHE A 951 33.29 24.81 -3.02
N ILE A 952 32.93 25.68 -3.98
CA ILE A 952 32.05 25.31 -5.10
C ILE A 952 32.64 24.15 -5.88
N LYS A 953 33.93 24.22 -6.24
CA LYS A 953 34.57 23.11 -6.94
C LYS A 953 34.59 21.84 -6.10
N ASP A 954 34.78 21.93 -4.79
CA ASP A 954 34.84 20.77 -3.90
C ASP A 954 33.47 20.14 -3.64
N GLU A 955 32.40 20.93 -3.62
CA GLU A 955 31.12 20.50 -3.07
C GLU A 955 29.96 20.50 -4.07
N ALA A 956 30.13 21.08 -5.26
CA ALA A 956 29.09 21.05 -6.29
C ALA A 956 28.67 19.61 -6.64
N TRP A 957 27.38 19.42 -6.89
CA TRP A 957 26.80 18.15 -7.33
C TRP A 957 26.02 18.33 -8.63
N GLY A 958 25.48 17.23 -9.15
CA GLY A 958 24.54 17.25 -10.27
C GLY A 958 23.50 16.13 -10.11
N HIS A 959 22.40 16.24 -10.83
CA HIS A 959 21.31 15.25 -10.85
C HIS A 959 20.65 15.14 -12.25
N HIS A 960 21.18 15.86 -13.24
CA HIS A 960 20.63 16.04 -14.59
C HIS A 960 21.56 15.48 -15.68
N ALA A 961 22.19 14.32 -15.43
CA ALA A 961 23.05 13.66 -16.41
C ALA A 961 22.36 13.40 -17.75
N SER A 962 23.04 13.75 -18.84
CA SER A 962 22.51 13.73 -20.21
C SER A 962 23.63 13.61 -21.25
N CYS A 963 23.24 13.61 -22.53
CA CYS A 963 24.10 13.86 -23.70
C CYS A 963 25.09 12.77 -24.16
N THR A 964 25.06 11.58 -23.55
CA THR A 964 26.01 10.48 -23.82
C THR A 964 25.84 9.73 -25.14
N CYS A 965 24.77 10.01 -25.88
CA CYS A 965 24.50 9.45 -27.21
C CYS A 965 23.93 10.57 -28.09
N LYS A 966 24.71 11.65 -28.26
CA LYS A 966 24.20 12.88 -28.87
C LYS A 966 23.69 12.71 -30.31
N ILE A 967 22.61 13.40 -30.61
CA ILE A 967 22.23 13.82 -31.97
C ILE A 967 23.27 14.83 -32.45
N GLY A 968 23.70 14.70 -33.70
CA GLY A 968 24.64 15.65 -34.31
C GLY A 968 24.51 15.68 -35.84
N ALA A 969 25.30 16.58 -36.45
CA ALA A 969 25.38 16.73 -37.90
C ALA A 969 25.83 15.44 -38.58
N ASP A 970 25.53 15.29 -39.87
CA ASP A 970 25.89 14.08 -40.63
C ASP A 970 27.39 13.90 -40.83
N ASP A 971 28.17 14.97 -40.74
CA ASP A 971 29.63 14.98 -40.81
C ASP A 971 30.32 15.03 -39.44
N ASP A 972 29.57 15.04 -38.33
CA ASP A 972 30.13 14.98 -36.98
C ASP A 972 30.55 13.55 -36.63
N PRO A 973 31.86 13.25 -36.51
CA PRO A 973 32.33 11.90 -36.21
C PRO A 973 31.98 11.43 -34.78
N MET A 974 31.59 12.37 -33.90
CA MET A 974 31.17 12.10 -32.53
C MET A 974 29.65 12.00 -32.39
N ALA A 975 28.88 12.22 -33.46
CA ALA A 975 27.44 12.01 -33.44
C ALA A 975 27.12 10.51 -33.33
N VAL A 976 26.31 10.14 -32.34
CA VAL A 976 25.81 8.77 -32.19
C VAL A 976 24.50 8.60 -32.95
N LEU A 977 23.69 9.64 -32.94
CA LEU A 977 22.36 9.65 -33.51
C LEU A 977 22.25 10.66 -34.66
N ASP A 978 21.35 10.38 -35.59
CA ASP A 978 20.87 11.39 -36.53
C ASP A 978 19.67 12.18 -35.98
N SER A 979 19.18 13.14 -36.76
CA SER A 979 18.04 13.99 -36.39
C SER A 979 16.76 13.20 -36.07
N ASN A 980 16.65 11.97 -36.57
CA ASN A 980 15.52 11.09 -36.37
C ASN A 980 15.77 10.07 -35.25
N PHE A 981 16.73 10.30 -34.34
CA PHE A 981 17.04 9.40 -33.22
C PHE A 981 17.61 8.04 -33.63
N ARG A 982 17.98 7.83 -34.91
CA ARG A 982 18.52 6.55 -35.38
C ARG A 982 19.99 6.43 -35.03
N VAL A 983 20.39 5.26 -34.54
CA VAL A 983 21.80 4.96 -34.27
C VAL A 983 22.57 4.89 -35.60
N ARG A 984 23.60 5.71 -35.75
CA ARG A 984 24.31 5.87 -37.03
C ARG A 984 25.02 4.58 -37.44
N GLY A 985 24.82 4.17 -38.69
CA GLY A 985 25.46 2.98 -39.27
C GLY A 985 24.88 1.64 -38.79
N VAL A 986 23.67 1.67 -38.21
CA VAL A 986 22.90 0.49 -37.80
C VAL A 986 21.44 0.70 -38.20
N GLU A 987 20.78 -0.34 -38.72
CA GLU A 987 19.35 -0.32 -39.05
C GLU A 987 18.50 -0.82 -37.88
N GLY A 988 17.27 -0.30 -37.75
CA GLY A 988 16.28 -0.80 -36.80
C GLY A 988 16.58 -0.51 -35.32
N LEU A 989 17.45 0.47 -35.03
CA LEU A 989 17.83 0.83 -33.67
C LEU A 989 17.74 2.35 -33.46
N ARG A 990 17.05 2.76 -32.39
CA ARG A 990 16.96 4.17 -31.96
C ARG A 990 17.29 4.34 -30.49
N VAL A 991 17.59 5.58 -30.10
CA VAL A 991 17.76 5.98 -28.70
C VAL A 991 16.84 7.18 -28.42
N VAL A 992 16.03 7.09 -27.36
CA VAL A 992 15.08 8.14 -26.95
C VAL A 992 15.09 8.25 -25.43
N ASP A 993 16.01 9.03 -24.88
CA ASP A 993 16.11 9.37 -23.45
C ASP A 993 17.02 10.61 -23.25
N ALA A 994 17.48 10.87 -22.02
CA ALA A 994 18.36 11.99 -21.70
C ALA A 994 19.70 12.00 -22.47
N SER A 995 20.15 10.86 -23.00
CA SER A 995 21.43 10.75 -23.71
C SER A 995 21.43 11.43 -25.09
N VAL A 996 20.25 11.69 -25.69
CA VAL A 996 20.13 12.14 -27.09
C VAL A 996 20.58 13.58 -27.32
N PHE A 997 20.62 14.40 -26.27
CA PHE A 997 20.88 15.82 -26.42
C PHE A 997 22.36 16.09 -26.77
N PRO A 998 22.67 17.03 -27.67
CA PRO A 998 24.05 17.47 -27.88
C PRO A 998 24.56 18.35 -26.74
N LYS A 999 23.68 19.13 -26.13
CA LYS A 999 23.92 20.01 -24.98
C LYS A 999 22.79 19.87 -23.98
N ILE A 1000 23.11 19.99 -22.69
CA ILE A 1000 22.14 19.83 -21.61
C ILE A 1000 21.02 20.91 -21.70
N PRO A 1001 19.74 20.54 -21.81
CA PRO A 1001 18.67 21.50 -22.15
C PRO A 1001 18.00 22.14 -20.93
N GLY A 1002 17.78 23.46 -20.93
CA GLY A 1002 16.94 24.19 -19.98
C GLY A 1002 17.50 24.27 -18.56
N TYR A 1003 16.62 24.26 -17.54
CA TYR A 1003 16.99 24.17 -16.11
C TYR A 1003 16.82 22.76 -15.53
N TYR A 1004 15.72 22.09 -15.87
CA TYR A 1004 15.42 20.71 -15.44
C TYR A 1004 15.14 19.86 -16.67
N ILE A 1005 15.74 18.67 -16.72
CA ILE A 1005 15.73 17.89 -17.97
C ILE A 1005 14.50 16.97 -18.12
N ALA A 1006 13.66 16.80 -17.10
CA ALA A 1006 12.53 15.89 -17.19
C ALA A 1006 11.55 16.29 -18.31
N LEU A 1007 11.17 17.57 -18.37
CA LEU A 1007 10.26 18.09 -19.39
C LEU A 1007 10.82 18.01 -20.83
N PRO A 1008 12.04 18.49 -21.13
CA PRO A 1008 12.60 18.31 -22.47
C PRO A 1008 12.71 16.84 -22.87
N ILE A 1009 12.96 15.91 -21.94
CA ILE A 1009 12.94 14.46 -22.25
C ILE A 1009 11.52 14.00 -22.66
N TYR A 1010 10.47 14.44 -21.98
CA TYR A 1010 9.10 14.14 -22.39
C TYR A 1010 8.79 14.72 -23.78
N MET A 1011 9.27 15.93 -24.09
CA MET A 1011 9.07 16.56 -25.40
C MET A 1011 9.77 15.80 -26.53
N VAL A 1012 11.02 15.37 -26.34
CA VAL A 1012 11.70 14.55 -27.35
C VAL A 1012 11.10 13.15 -27.45
N SER A 1013 10.49 12.62 -26.39
CA SER A 1013 9.71 11.37 -26.43
C SER A 1013 8.49 11.50 -27.34
N GLU A 1014 7.72 12.57 -27.17
CA GLU A 1014 6.56 12.88 -28.03
C GLU A 1014 6.96 13.13 -29.49
N LYS A 1015 8.07 13.84 -29.71
CA LYS A 1015 8.65 14.03 -31.05
C LYS A 1015 9.09 12.73 -31.68
N ALA A 1016 9.83 11.89 -30.95
CA ALA A 1016 10.28 10.60 -31.45
C ALA A 1016 9.11 9.70 -31.83
N ALA A 1017 8.02 9.74 -31.05
CA ALA A 1017 6.80 9.02 -31.39
C ALA A 1017 6.23 9.50 -32.74
N ASP A 1018 6.15 10.81 -32.95
CA ASP A 1018 5.64 11.40 -34.19
C ASP A 1018 6.52 11.03 -35.40
N VAL A 1019 7.85 11.14 -35.25
CA VAL A 1019 8.83 10.75 -36.28
C VAL A 1019 8.68 9.26 -36.66
N ILE A 1020 8.47 8.37 -35.68
CA ILE A 1020 8.32 6.94 -35.94
C ILE A 1020 6.96 6.62 -36.58
N ILE A 1021 5.88 7.26 -36.12
CA ILE A 1021 4.52 7.03 -36.63
C ILE A 1021 4.39 7.54 -38.07
N ASN A 1022 4.88 8.75 -38.35
CA ASN A 1022 4.71 9.41 -39.65
C ASN A 1022 5.83 9.09 -40.65
N GLY A 1023 6.97 8.60 -40.18
CA GLY A 1023 8.12 8.22 -41.00
C GLY A 1023 8.19 6.73 -41.35
N SER A 1024 7.18 5.92 -40.98
CA SER A 1024 7.12 4.47 -41.26
C SER A 1024 6.19 4.06 -42.39
#